data_AF-A0A496A6B1-F1
#
_entry.id   AF-A0A496A6B1-F1
#
_cell.length_a   1.000
_cell.length_b   1.000
_cell.length_c   1.000
_cell.angle_alpha   90.00
_cell.angle_beta   90.00
_cell.angle_gamma   90.00
#
_symmetry.space_group_name_H-M   'P 1'
#
loop_
_entity.id
_entity.type
_entity.pdbx_description
1 polymer ?
#
loop_
_entity_poly.entity_id
_entity_poly.type
_entity_poly.pdbx_seq_one_letter_code
_entity_poly.pdbx_strand_id
1 'polypeptide(L)'
;MRLSLAVIIAFLISLLPVTHALPPDPELQGALQTAQQFTHLKSRYTSSEITECVTDSFVTIAKNWRNLPSVHRQKLKGLFLRPGLPGSFFGEIILPERFDTPHFKFHYTRVGPHAPPLEDFHPRNGVPDYIDLCADAMERAYHVQIDLMGFKIPYIDFWAAQNGGNHKYDVYLFTFPALGITTADWFEGRVLSTALTVAPYFMINSRIYDYVGKAEGIRYLETTCTHEFLHGVQFGYNAYMPTWFMEASATWIEVMTYDGGVIDDGDTLPDPDEPNETNSYNYYIHQLRRWFLIPDISLESRIGDHEYGSVIWALYMAERFGYDIVRQFYRNTTDGSYREMGNFYEVFTDNGTTLAEAFKTFTVWNYFTHTRANTATGMRGYRNAHRFPPIAIHPNDVHTSYPVRADFDSESMPEHFSSRYIVFRPSGVLPEFAVKIDGADLAPINLQHLAPDDRQDIRNELQRHAATGLRGWAAKFVVRKRDGTTEIKEAFTYHRSQEAQITFKDFGGDIQEITLILINMHPDVERVVIPGGSFGGFVSYMAGAPPTGTLSDAQVVQGTNGPLVKWDVDDPSGIREVAIVRKRYMVQNETDVPVPFQNPDEVLTAADRDGNGIPEDDITIVGRVDVTQTQFEDSTVFEGIDVTSEFFDPNNLHYYYAVVPVDAMGFMGTPNIVPASITPSVDTVSGAPAFFIHTQPHSVGEWNVEVQSTQPLQASPHLTVEGPNRNEYTVFLTQKTQTKWFGTLRTNGFPPTGIYLYKIQGQTAAGITGTRIWQGQTFNYVANSQNRNVIVAPNPLYAGLGKHLTFYPKGLTVEIYDALGNLVKVLDGASEWDCTNARGEMVCTGLYFFRATDGNGFQSTGKFCVVK
;
A
#
# COMPACT_ATOMS: atom_id res chain seq x y z
N MET A 1 -4.14 -50.90 35.60
CA MET A 1 -3.12 -50.36 34.67
C MET A 1 -3.56 -50.34 33.19
N ARG A 2 -4.87 -50.23 32.88
CA ARG A 2 -5.39 -50.04 31.51
C ARG A 2 -6.40 -48.89 31.36
N LEU A 3 -6.84 -48.26 32.46
CA LEU A 3 -7.68 -47.06 32.41
C LEU A 3 -6.87 -45.75 32.31
N SER A 4 -5.64 -45.74 32.83
CA SER A 4 -4.79 -44.55 32.85
C SER A 4 -4.16 -44.21 31.48
N LEU A 5 -4.05 -45.20 30.58
CA LEU A 5 -3.47 -45.01 29.25
C LEU A 5 -4.49 -44.44 28.23
N ALA A 6 -5.78 -44.72 28.40
CA ALA A 6 -6.84 -44.21 27.53
C ALA A 6 -7.13 -42.71 27.78
N VAL A 7 -7.01 -42.25 29.03
CA VAL A 7 -7.22 -40.83 29.38
C VAL A 7 -6.05 -39.96 28.91
N ILE A 8 -4.83 -40.49 28.87
CA ILE A 8 -3.63 -39.74 28.42
C ILE A 8 -3.58 -39.64 26.88
N ILE A 9 -4.06 -40.64 26.14
CA ILE A 9 -4.15 -40.57 24.66
C ILE A 9 -5.30 -39.64 24.22
N ALA A 10 -6.40 -39.56 24.97
CA ALA A 10 -7.48 -38.60 24.70
C ALA A 10 -7.06 -37.14 24.96
N PHE A 11 -6.18 -36.89 25.93
CA PHE A 11 -5.67 -35.54 26.23
C PHE A 11 -4.52 -35.09 25.29
N LEU A 12 -3.82 -36.03 24.65
CA LEU A 12 -2.75 -35.72 23.68
C LEU A 12 -3.27 -35.48 22.26
N ILE A 13 -4.51 -35.87 21.94
CA ILE A 13 -5.15 -35.52 20.65
C ILE A 13 -5.81 -34.13 20.70
N SER A 14 -6.04 -33.55 21.89
CA SER A 14 -6.57 -32.18 22.05
C SER A 14 -5.50 -31.09 22.14
N LEU A 15 -4.22 -31.42 21.96
CA LEU A 15 -3.09 -30.48 21.97
C LEU A 15 -2.27 -30.48 20.67
N LEU A 16 -2.88 -30.92 19.57
CA LEU A 16 -2.43 -30.44 18.26
C LEU A 16 -2.78 -28.95 18.21
N PRO A 17 -1.87 -28.06 17.74
CA PRO A 17 -2.32 -26.75 17.33
C PRO A 17 -3.32 -27.02 16.20
N VAL A 18 -4.61 -26.94 16.52
CA VAL A 18 -5.59 -26.58 15.52
C VAL A 18 -5.12 -25.20 15.12
N THR A 19 -4.31 -25.14 14.05
CA THR A 19 -4.27 -23.98 13.20
C THR A 19 -5.75 -23.76 12.89
N HIS A 20 -6.40 -22.89 13.66
CA HIS A 20 -7.68 -22.35 13.27
C HIS A 20 -7.31 -21.69 11.96
N ALA A 21 -7.63 -22.35 10.85
CA ALA A 21 -7.65 -21.67 9.58
C ALA A 21 -8.47 -20.43 9.89
N LEU A 22 -7.83 -19.27 9.79
CA LEU A 22 -8.52 -17.99 9.96
C LEU A 22 -9.83 -18.15 9.18
N PRO A 23 -10.98 -17.78 9.78
CA PRO A 23 -12.22 -17.80 9.02
C PRO A 23 -11.95 -17.13 7.67
N PRO A 24 -12.45 -17.69 6.56
CA PRO A 24 -12.20 -17.11 5.25
C PRO A 24 -12.55 -15.63 5.33
N ASP A 25 -11.70 -14.81 4.70
CA ASP A 25 -11.89 -13.38 4.49
C ASP A 25 -13.39 -13.05 4.32
N PRO A 26 -13.96 -12.04 5.02
CA PRO A 26 -15.34 -11.61 4.83
C PRO A 26 -15.77 -11.54 3.36
N GLU A 27 -14.88 -11.14 2.45
CA GLU A 27 -15.13 -11.13 1.01
C GLU A 27 -15.42 -12.53 0.45
N LEU A 28 -14.58 -13.51 0.80
CA LEU A 28 -14.77 -14.89 0.37
C LEU A 28 -16.01 -15.51 1.00
N GLN A 29 -16.37 -15.12 2.24
CA GLN A 29 -17.63 -15.56 2.86
C GLN A 29 -18.85 -15.02 2.11
N GLY A 30 -18.85 -13.72 1.77
CA GLY A 30 -19.90 -13.09 0.97
C GLY A 30 -20.05 -13.80 -0.37
N ALA A 31 -18.96 -13.99 -1.10
CA ALA A 31 -18.95 -14.68 -2.39
C ALA A 31 -19.51 -16.12 -2.29
N LEU A 32 -19.14 -16.87 -1.24
CA LEU A 32 -19.67 -18.21 -0.99
C LEU A 32 -21.17 -18.21 -0.69
N GLN A 33 -21.71 -17.17 -0.03
CA GLN A 33 -23.15 -17.02 0.20
C GLN A 33 -23.88 -16.70 -1.11
N THR A 34 -23.34 -15.79 -1.94
CA THR A 34 -23.87 -15.49 -3.27
C THR A 34 -23.93 -16.76 -4.13
N ALA A 35 -22.85 -17.53 -4.21
CA ALA A 35 -22.81 -18.76 -5.00
C ALA A 35 -23.82 -19.82 -4.57
N GLN A 36 -24.24 -19.85 -3.30
CA GLN A 36 -25.29 -20.76 -2.84
C GLN A 36 -26.65 -20.44 -3.46
N GLN A 37 -26.94 -19.18 -3.76
CA GLN A 37 -28.20 -18.78 -4.40
C GLN A 37 -28.37 -19.37 -5.81
N PHE A 38 -27.26 -19.73 -6.46
CA PHE A 38 -27.22 -20.35 -7.79
C PHE A 38 -27.36 -21.88 -7.77
N THR A 39 -27.35 -22.51 -6.60
CA THR A 39 -27.53 -23.97 -6.51
C THR A 39 -28.98 -24.41 -6.75
N HIS A 40 -29.94 -23.51 -6.57
CA HIS A 40 -31.37 -23.77 -6.72
C HIS A 40 -32.07 -22.58 -7.38
N LEU A 41 -32.00 -22.50 -8.70
CA LEU A 41 -32.64 -21.41 -9.44
C LEU A 41 -34.18 -21.48 -9.33
N LYS A 42 -34.79 -20.31 -9.15
CA LYS A 42 -36.24 -20.14 -9.10
C LYS A 42 -36.76 -19.80 -10.50
N SER A 43 -38.03 -20.12 -10.73
CA SER A 43 -38.72 -19.71 -11.96
C SER A 43 -39.06 -18.21 -11.99
N ARG A 44 -39.05 -17.54 -10.84
CA ARG A 44 -39.26 -16.09 -10.66
C ARG A 44 -38.52 -15.59 -9.42
N TYR A 45 -38.10 -14.34 -9.47
CA TYR A 45 -37.45 -13.61 -8.38
C TYR A 45 -38.22 -12.31 -8.10
N THR A 46 -38.13 -11.78 -6.87
CA THR A 46 -38.60 -10.43 -6.56
C THR A 46 -37.50 -9.40 -6.81
N SER A 47 -37.85 -8.11 -6.94
CA SER A 47 -36.85 -7.05 -7.13
C SER A 47 -35.83 -6.97 -5.99
N SER A 48 -36.17 -7.44 -4.78
CA SER A 48 -35.24 -7.51 -3.63
C SER A 48 -34.32 -8.74 -3.64
N GLU A 49 -34.56 -9.69 -4.54
CA GLU A 49 -33.75 -10.91 -4.72
C GLU A 49 -32.82 -10.81 -5.94
N ILE A 50 -32.90 -9.71 -6.70
CA ILE A 50 -32.06 -9.43 -7.86
C ILE A 50 -30.94 -8.49 -7.45
N THR A 51 -29.71 -8.89 -7.74
CA THR A 51 -28.53 -8.01 -7.72
C THR A 51 -28.18 -7.56 -9.14
N GLU A 52 -27.40 -6.50 -9.28
CA GLU A 52 -26.97 -5.95 -10.57
C GLU A 52 -26.02 -6.93 -11.27
N CYS A 53 -24.84 -7.14 -10.69
CA CYS A 53 -23.83 -8.10 -11.14
C CYS A 53 -23.47 -9.09 -10.03
N VAL A 54 -22.93 -10.27 -10.37
CA VAL A 54 -22.26 -11.19 -9.42
C VAL A 54 -20.93 -11.73 -9.95
N THR A 55 -20.38 -11.09 -10.98
CA THR A 55 -19.09 -11.45 -11.60
C THR A 55 -17.97 -11.42 -10.56
N ASP A 56 -17.90 -10.38 -9.73
CA ASP A 56 -16.95 -10.27 -8.63
C ASP A 56 -16.93 -11.52 -7.73
N SER A 57 -18.09 -12.04 -7.34
CA SER A 57 -18.24 -13.16 -6.42
C SER A 57 -17.72 -14.45 -7.05
N PHE A 58 -17.98 -14.64 -8.34
CA PHE A 58 -17.47 -15.78 -9.11
C PHE A 58 -15.94 -15.69 -9.23
N VAL A 59 -15.41 -14.50 -9.49
CA VAL A 59 -13.97 -14.23 -9.56
C VAL A 59 -13.30 -14.41 -8.19
N THR A 60 -13.89 -13.95 -7.10
CA THR A 60 -13.38 -14.11 -5.74
C THR A 60 -13.29 -15.58 -5.35
N ILE A 61 -14.29 -16.40 -5.71
CA ILE A 61 -14.23 -17.86 -5.52
C ILE A 61 -13.12 -18.47 -6.37
N ALA A 62 -12.98 -18.05 -7.64
CA ALA A 62 -11.95 -18.55 -8.55
C ALA A 62 -10.53 -18.24 -8.05
N LYS A 63 -10.27 -16.98 -7.65
CA LYS A 63 -9.01 -16.52 -7.02
C LYS A 63 -8.63 -17.39 -5.83
N ASN A 64 -9.62 -17.72 -4.99
CA ASN A 64 -9.42 -18.47 -3.76
C ASN A 64 -9.57 -19.99 -3.94
N TRP A 65 -9.78 -20.50 -5.15
CA TRP A 65 -10.16 -21.89 -5.38
C TRP A 65 -9.20 -22.91 -4.76
N ARG A 66 -7.89 -22.66 -4.87
CA ARG A 66 -6.85 -23.53 -4.30
C ARG A 66 -6.83 -23.52 -2.77
N ASN A 67 -7.28 -22.42 -2.15
CA ASN A 67 -7.33 -22.23 -0.70
C ASN A 67 -8.63 -22.77 -0.09
N LEU A 68 -9.69 -22.94 -0.89
CA LEU A 68 -10.96 -23.49 -0.42
C LEU A 68 -10.83 -24.97 0.03
N PRO A 69 -11.51 -25.39 1.12
CA PRO A 69 -11.59 -26.80 1.48
C PRO A 69 -12.13 -27.67 0.33
N SER A 70 -11.67 -28.92 0.22
CA SER A 70 -12.04 -29.83 -0.88
C SER A 70 -13.55 -30.03 -1.03
N VAL A 71 -14.30 -29.98 0.07
CA VAL A 71 -15.77 -30.08 0.08
C VAL A 71 -16.42 -28.89 -0.64
N HIS A 72 -15.92 -27.66 -0.41
CA HIS A 72 -16.43 -26.48 -1.11
C HIS A 72 -16.08 -26.55 -2.61
N ARG A 73 -14.86 -26.95 -2.95
CA ARG A 73 -14.46 -27.15 -4.36
C ARG A 73 -15.34 -28.16 -5.09
N GLN A 74 -15.66 -29.30 -4.46
CA GLN A 74 -16.51 -30.31 -5.08
C GLN A 74 -17.94 -29.81 -5.31
N LYS A 75 -18.49 -29.06 -4.34
CA LYS A 75 -19.84 -28.50 -4.44
C LYS A 75 -19.94 -27.39 -5.49
N LEU A 76 -18.95 -26.52 -5.57
CA LEU A 76 -19.00 -25.30 -6.39
C LEU A 76 -18.47 -25.47 -7.81
N LYS A 77 -17.92 -26.65 -8.17
CA LYS A 77 -17.32 -26.88 -9.49
C LYS A 77 -18.30 -26.60 -10.65
N GLY A 78 -19.59 -26.89 -10.44
CA GLY A 78 -20.63 -26.67 -11.45
C GLY A 78 -20.93 -25.19 -11.74
N LEU A 79 -20.47 -24.26 -10.88
CA LEU A 79 -20.67 -22.82 -11.03
C LEU A 79 -19.98 -22.25 -12.28
N PHE A 80 -18.83 -22.82 -12.64
CA PHE A 80 -17.98 -22.33 -13.75
C PHE A 80 -18.21 -23.07 -15.06
N LEU A 81 -19.27 -23.88 -15.16
CA LEU A 81 -19.62 -24.62 -16.37
C LEU A 81 -20.80 -23.98 -17.07
N ARG A 82 -20.71 -23.83 -18.39
CA ARG A 82 -21.78 -23.27 -19.23
C ARG A 82 -23.14 -23.98 -19.07
N PRO A 83 -24.26 -23.27 -19.31
CA PRO A 83 -25.59 -23.86 -19.35
C PRO A 83 -25.72 -25.05 -20.29
N GLY A 84 -26.51 -26.05 -19.88
CA GLY A 84 -26.75 -27.28 -20.64
C GLY A 84 -25.64 -28.33 -20.58
N LEU A 85 -24.52 -28.06 -19.87
CA LEU A 85 -23.44 -29.03 -19.71
C LEU A 85 -23.67 -29.99 -18.51
N PRO A 86 -23.31 -31.28 -18.63
CA PRO A 86 -23.37 -32.22 -17.51
C PRO A 86 -22.57 -31.73 -16.30
N GLY A 87 -23.22 -31.64 -15.14
CA GLY A 87 -22.59 -31.19 -13.88
C GLY A 87 -22.52 -29.67 -13.71
N SER A 88 -22.99 -28.88 -14.67
CA SER A 88 -23.22 -27.44 -14.48
C SER A 88 -24.37 -27.18 -13.51
N PHE A 89 -24.27 -26.12 -12.70
CA PHE A 89 -25.41 -25.61 -11.92
C PHE A 89 -26.57 -25.19 -12.83
N PHE A 90 -26.27 -24.88 -14.08
CA PHE A 90 -27.19 -24.46 -15.12
C PHE A 90 -27.48 -25.62 -16.11
N GLY A 91 -27.11 -26.84 -15.75
CA GLY A 91 -27.17 -28.00 -16.65
C GLY A 91 -28.59 -28.44 -17.05
N GLU A 92 -29.59 -28.15 -16.21
CA GLU A 92 -31.00 -28.45 -16.51
C GLU A 92 -31.66 -27.39 -17.42
N ILE A 93 -30.99 -26.26 -17.67
CA ILE A 93 -31.52 -25.18 -18.50
C ILE A 93 -31.29 -25.53 -19.97
N ILE A 94 -32.38 -25.66 -20.72
CA ILE A 94 -32.37 -25.98 -22.14
C ILE A 94 -32.67 -24.71 -22.94
N LEU A 95 -31.68 -24.23 -23.70
CA LEU A 95 -31.76 -23.03 -24.54
C LEU A 95 -31.55 -23.44 -26.01
N PRO A 96 -32.61 -23.90 -26.71
CA PRO A 96 -32.49 -24.49 -28.04
C PRO A 96 -32.37 -23.45 -29.17
N GLU A 97 -32.84 -22.22 -28.94
CA GLU A 97 -32.85 -21.16 -29.94
C GLU A 97 -31.50 -20.46 -29.99
N ARG A 98 -31.08 -20.09 -31.20
CA ARG A 98 -29.79 -19.44 -31.46
C ARG A 98 -30.00 -18.21 -32.35
N PHE A 99 -29.34 -17.10 -32.00
CA PHE A 99 -29.29 -15.90 -32.81
C PHE A 99 -27.86 -15.39 -32.88
N ASP A 100 -27.41 -14.99 -34.06
CA ASP A 100 -26.00 -14.75 -34.36
C ASP A 100 -25.84 -13.31 -34.88
N THR A 101 -24.93 -12.55 -34.27
CA THR A 101 -24.48 -11.23 -34.74
C THR A 101 -23.04 -11.33 -35.27
N PRO A 102 -22.37 -10.25 -35.72
CA PRO A 102 -20.96 -10.33 -36.10
C PRO A 102 -20.05 -10.95 -35.03
N HIS A 103 -20.17 -10.52 -33.76
CA HIS A 103 -19.26 -10.92 -32.68
C HIS A 103 -19.87 -11.89 -31.66
N PHE A 104 -21.19 -11.96 -31.55
CA PHE A 104 -21.88 -12.69 -30.48
C PHE A 104 -22.82 -13.79 -30.99
N LYS A 105 -23.06 -14.76 -30.12
CA LYS A 105 -24.06 -15.81 -30.29
C LYS A 105 -24.96 -15.86 -29.07
N PHE A 106 -26.25 -15.63 -29.29
CA PHE A 106 -27.28 -15.62 -28.27
C PHE A 106 -27.94 -16.98 -28.16
N HIS A 107 -28.24 -17.38 -26.92
CA HIS A 107 -28.80 -18.66 -26.57
C HIS A 107 -30.02 -18.46 -25.68
N TYR A 108 -31.20 -18.86 -26.16
CA TYR A 108 -32.44 -18.62 -25.45
C TYR A 108 -33.48 -19.73 -25.67
N THR A 109 -34.61 -19.62 -25.00
CA THR A 109 -35.78 -20.48 -25.20
C THR A 109 -37.02 -19.63 -25.44
N ARG A 110 -37.97 -20.16 -26.22
CA ARG A 110 -39.29 -19.54 -26.44
C ARG A 110 -40.37 -20.06 -25.50
N VAL A 111 -40.03 -21.02 -24.63
CA VAL A 111 -40.98 -21.69 -23.73
C VAL A 111 -40.45 -21.81 -22.30
N GLY A 112 -41.39 -21.93 -21.36
CA GLY A 112 -41.06 -22.14 -19.95
C GLY A 112 -40.62 -20.86 -19.23
N PRO A 113 -40.12 -20.99 -17.99
CA PRO A 113 -39.84 -19.84 -17.12
C PRO A 113 -38.64 -19.00 -17.56
N HIS A 114 -37.75 -19.56 -18.39
CA HIS A 114 -36.57 -18.86 -18.89
C HIS A 114 -36.82 -18.09 -20.19
N ALA A 115 -38.02 -18.18 -20.79
CA ALA A 115 -38.31 -17.48 -22.03
C ALA A 115 -38.40 -15.96 -21.82
N PRO A 116 -37.79 -15.13 -22.67
CA PRO A 116 -37.97 -13.69 -22.61
C PRO A 116 -39.41 -13.30 -23.01
N PRO A 117 -39.79 -12.01 -22.88
CA PRO A 117 -40.94 -11.46 -23.59
C PRO A 117 -40.85 -11.81 -25.09
N LEU A 118 -41.94 -12.30 -25.67
CA LEU A 118 -41.96 -12.92 -27.00
C LEU A 118 -42.45 -11.97 -28.11
N GLU A 119 -42.62 -10.69 -27.80
CA GLU A 119 -42.87 -9.64 -28.79
C GLU A 119 -41.76 -9.63 -29.85
N ASP A 120 -42.13 -9.41 -31.12
CA ASP A 120 -41.25 -9.46 -32.29
C ASP A 120 -41.83 -8.49 -33.33
N PHE A 121 -41.52 -7.21 -33.14
CA PHE A 121 -42.04 -6.09 -33.92
C PHE A 121 -40.93 -5.23 -34.54
N HIS A 122 -39.78 -5.10 -33.88
CA HIS A 122 -38.73 -4.13 -34.22
C HIS A 122 -37.33 -4.72 -34.01
N PRO A 123 -36.75 -5.40 -35.03
CA PRO A 123 -37.34 -5.75 -36.32
C PRO A 123 -38.21 -7.01 -36.24
N ARG A 124 -39.22 -7.12 -37.11
CA ARG A 124 -40.02 -8.34 -37.22
C ARG A 124 -39.28 -9.46 -37.96
N ASN A 125 -38.32 -10.11 -37.30
CA ASN A 125 -37.36 -11.04 -37.91
C ASN A 125 -37.51 -12.49 -37.41
N GLY A 126 -38.48 -12.78 -36.54
CA GLY A 126 -38.60 -14.10 -35.93
C GLY A 126 -37.71 -14.30 -34.70
N VAL A 127 -37.12 -13.23 -34.17
CA VAL A 127 -36.37 -13.15 -32.93
C VAL A 127 -37.17 -12.22 -31.99
N PRO A 128 -37.30 -12.54 -30.69
CA PRO A 128 -37.99 -11.62 -29.79
C PRO A 128 -37.24 -10.27 -29.68
N ASP A 129 -37.97 -9.15 -29.66
CA ASP A 129 -37.43 -7.78 -29.53
C ASP A 129 -36.46 -7.67 -28.33
N TYR A 130 -36.69 -8.44 -27.27
CA TYR A 130 -35.78 -8.51 -26.11
C TYR A 130 -34.40 -9.04 -26.47
N ILE A 131 -34.35 -10.06 -27.33
CA ILE A 131 -33.10 -10.68 -27.80
C ILE A 131 -32.42 -9.76 -28.82
N ASP A 132 -33.17 -9.12 -29.72
CA ASP A 132 -32.60 -8.13 -30.64
C ASP A 132 -31.99 -6.95 -29.88
N LEU A 133 -32.66 -6.42 -28.86
CA LEU A 133 -32.11 -5.34 -28.04
C LEU A 133 -30.85 -5.75 -27.26
N CYS A 134 -30.85 -6.95 -26.68
CA CYS A 134 -29.66 -7.50 -26.03
C CYS A 134 -28.50 -7.65 -27.01
N ALA A 135 -28.80 -8.04 -28.26
CA ALA A 135 -27.83 -8.19 -29.32
C ALA A 135 -27.25 -6.85 -29.79
N ASP A 136 -28.09 -5.85 -30.02
CA ASP A 136 -27.66 -4.51 -30.39
C ASP A 136 -26.83 -3.87 -29.28
N ALA A 137 -27.22 -4.04 -28.01
CA ALA A 137 -26.46 -3.53 -26.87
C ALA A 137 -25.07 -4.17 -26.73
N MET A 138 -24.94 -5.48 -26.93
CA MET A 138 -23.65 -6.17 -26.93
C MET A 138 -22.74 -5.73 -28.09
N GLU A 139 -23.29 -5.56 -29.29
CA GLU A 139 -22.54 -5.05 -30.45
C GLU A 139 -22.13 -3.58 -30.26
N ARG A 140 -22.99 -2.74 -29.66
CA ARG A 140 -22.64 -1.37 -29.29
C ARG A 140 -21.52 -1.35 -28.25
N ALA A 141 -21.59 -2.18 -27.21
CA ALA A 141 -20.53 -2.32 -26.21
C ALA A 141 -19.20 -2.75 -26.84
N TYR A 142 -19.22 -3.69 -27.79
CA TYR A 142 -18.04 -4.05 -28.57
C TYR A 142 -17.48 -2.85 -29.32
N HIS A 143 -18.31 -2.14 -30.07
CA HIS A 143 -17.89 -1.00 -30.87
C HIS A 143 -17.25 0.11 -30.01
N VAL A 144 -17.93 0.53 -28.93
CA VAL A 144 -17.43 1.60 -28.06
C VAL A 144 -16.14 1.16 -27.35
N GLN A 145 -16.16 0.01 -26.67
CA GLN A 145 -15.03 -0.40 -25.83
C GLN A 145 -13.82 -0.82 -26.67
N ILE A 146 -14.03 -1.54 -27.78
CA ILE A 146 -12.93 -2.06 -28.60
C ILE A 146 -12.53 -1.09 -29.70
N ASP A 147 -13.45 -0.71 -30.58
CA ASP A 147 -13.11 0.04 -31.79
C ASP A 147 -12.77 1.50 -31.49
N LEU A 148 -13.53 2.14 -30.58
CA LEU A 148 -13.36 3.55 -30.25
C LEU A 148 -12.36 3.77 -29.10
N MET A 149 -12.54 3.09 -27.96
CA MET A 149 -11.69 3.27 -26.77
C MET A 149 -10.36 2.48 -26.84
N GLY A 150 -10.28 1.48 -27.71
CA GLY A 150 -9.06 0.70 -27.95
C GLY A 150 -8.72 -0.29 -26.84
N PHE A 151 -9.69 -0.73 -26.03
CA PHE A 151 -9.47 -1.81 -25.07
C PHE A 151 -9.06 -3.11 -25.78
N LYS A 152 -8.32 -3.95 -25.07
CA LYS A 152 -7.91 -5.26 -25.58
C LYS A 152 -9.14 -6.12 -25.82
N ILE A 153 -9.23 -6.68 -27.01
CA ILE A 153 -10.27 -7.63 -27.39
C ILE A 153 -10.24 -8.83 -26.41
N PRO A 154 -11.37 -9.22 -25.81
CA PRO A 154 -11.47 -10.41 -24.97
C PRO A 154 -11.03 -11.66 -25.72
N TYR A 155 -10.50 -12.68 -25.04
CA TYR A 155 -10.12 -13.92 -25.72
C TYR A 155 -11.36 -14.60 -26.32
N ILE A 156 -11.36 -14.79 -27.64
CA ILE A 156 -12.43 -15.49 -28.34
C ILE A 156 -12.52 -16.96 -27.90
N ASP A 157 -13.69 -17.54 -28.12
CA ASP A 157 -14.06 -18.88 -27.67
C ASP A 157 -13.35 -20.04 -28.41
N PHE A 158 -12.33 -19.73 -29.22
CA PHE A 158 -11.63 -20.70 -30.07
C PHE A 158 -10.97 -21.84 -29.27
N TRP A 159 -10.49 -21.56 -28.06
CA TRP A 159 -9.74 -22.51 -27.24
C TRP A 159 -10.61 -23.22 -26.18
N ALA A 160 -11.91 -22.90 -26.07
CA ALA A 160 -12.80 -23.62 -25.18
C ALA A 160 -13.24 -24.94 -25.83
N ALA A 161 -13.16 -26.04 -25.09
CA ALA A 161 -13.57 -27.35 -25.56
C ALA A 161 -15.07 -27.42 -25.92
N GLN A 162 -15.88 -26.46 -25.43
CA GLN A 162 -17.33 -26.38 -25.58
C GLN A 162 -17.77 -24.93 -25.88
N ASN A 163 -17.30 -24.41 -27.02
CA ASN A 163 -17.41 -23.01 -27.46
C ASN A 163 -18.76 -22.58 -28.09
N GLY A 164 -19.86 -23.22 -27.68
CA GLY A 164 -21.18 -22.99 -28.30
C GLY A 164 -21.26 -23.32 -29.80
N GLY A 165 -20.20 -23.86 -30.42
CA GLY A 165 -20.12 -24.31 -31.80
C GLY A 165 -19.53 -23.33 -32.83
N ASN A 166 -19.00 -22.15 -32.45
CA ASN A 166 -18.21 -21.28 -33.36
C ASN A 166 -17.22 -20.37 -32.58
N HIS A 167 -16.65 -19.35 -33.23
CA HIS A 167 -15.65 -18.45 -32.60
C HIS A 167 -16.26 -17.17 -31.99
N LYS A 168 -17.60 -17.05 -31.97
CA LYS A 168 -18.30 -15.89 -31.41
C LYS A 168 -18.40 -16.03 -29.89
N TYR A 169 -18.56 -14.91 -29.19
CA TYR A 169 -18.79 -14.97 -27.74
C TYR A 169 -20.21 -15.46 -27.45
N ASP A 170 -20.35 -16.46 -26.58
CA ASP A 170 -21.66 -16.96 -26.18
C ASP A 170 -22.32 -16.05 -25.14
N VAL A 171 -23.60 -15.74 -25.38
CA VAL A 171 -24.49 -14.99 -24.48
C VAL A 171 -25.71 -15.86 -24.16
N TYR A 172 -25.84 -16.29 -22.92
CA TYR A 172 -26.91 -17.16 -22.46
C TYR A 172 -28.01 -16.34 -21.77
N LEU A 173 -29.25 -16.42 -22.26
CA LEU A 173 -30.39 -15.73 -21.66
C LEU A 173 -31.32 -16.69 -20.95
N PHE A 174 -31.45 -16.51 -19.64
CA PHE A 174 -32.35 -17.26 -18.77
C PHE A 174 -32.59 -16.50 -17.46
N THR A 175 -33.60 -16.89 -16.67
CA THR A 175 -33.84 -16.26 -15.35
C THR A 175 -32.89 -16.78 -14.26
N PHE A 176 -32.28 -15.87 -13.48
CA PHE A 176 -31.39 -16.13 -12.33
C PHE A 176 -31.40 -14.91 -11.36
N PRO A 177 -30.80 -14.97 -10.15
CA PRO A 177 -30.92 -13.90 -9.14
C PRO A 177 -30.00 -12.68 -9.37
N ALA A 178 -29.70 -12.33 -10.62
CA ALA A 178 -28.91 -11.14 -10.98
C ALA A 178 -29.36 -10.58 -12.33
N LEU A 179 -28.94 -9.36 -12.73
CA LEU A 179 -29.19 -8.84 -14.08
C LEU A 179 -28.23 -9.44 -15.10
N GLY A 180 -26.94 -9.51 -14.76
CA GLY A 180 -25.88 -10.03 -15.60
C GLY A 180 -24.83 -10.82 -14.82
N ILE A 181 -24.08 -11.67 -15.54
CA ILE A 181 -22.89 -12.36 -15.04
C ILE A 181 -21.92 -12.60 -16.20
N THR A 182 -20.64 -12.32 -15.95
CA THR A 182 -19.53 -12.71 -16.80
C THR A 182 -18.65 -13.69 -16.06
N THR A 183 -18.32 -14.79 -16.72
CA THR A 183 -17.48 -15.83 -16.12
C THR A 183 -16.71 -16.55 -17.22
N ALA A 184 -15.88 -17.52 -16.85
CA ALA A 184 -15.10 -18.29 -17.81
C ALA A 184 -15.05 -19.76 -17.44
N ASP A 185 -14.84 -20.59 -18.47
CA ASP A 185 -14.53 -22.00 -18.26
C ASP A 185 -13.22 -22.13 -17.48
N TRP A 186 -13.10 -23.20 -16.69
CA TRP A 186 -11.85 -23.59 -16.00
C TRP A 186 -11.36 -22.68 -14.87
N PHE A 187 -12.20 -21.76 -14.38
CA PHE A 187 -12.01 -21.03 -13.11
C PHE A 187 -11.77 -21.94 -11.89
N GLU A 188 -12.02 -23.25 -11.99
CA GLU A 188 -11.60 -24.26 -11.02
C GLU A 188 -10.07 -24.57 -10.98
N GLY A 189 -9.22 -23.65 -11.45
CA GLY A 189 -7.76 -23.72 -11.31
C GLY A 189 -7.02 -24.54 -12.36
N ARG A 190 -7.62 -24.77 -13.55
CA ARG A 190 -7.03 -25.60 -14.63
C ARG A 190 -6.25 -24.86 -15.73
N VAL A 191 -5.94 -23.56 -15.60
CA VAL A 191 -5.12 -22.84 -16.61
C VAL A 191 -3.93 -22.07 -15.99
N LEU A 192 -2.85 -22.00 -16.77
CA LEU A 192 -1.45 -21.73 -16.47
C LEU A 192 -0.98 -20.37 -17.05
N SER A 193 -0.69 -19.38 -16.20
CA SER A 193 0.20 -18.22 -16.46
C SER A 193 0.30 -17.35 -15.19
N THR A 194 1.37 -16.57 -15.05
CA THR A 194 1.53 -15.52 -14.02
C THR A 194 0.61 -14.30 -14.25
N ALA A 195 0.00 -14.22 -15.43
CA ALA A 195 -1.01 -13.26 -15.87
C ALA A 195 -2.29 -14.04 -16.24
N LEU A 196 -3.30 -14.11 -15.35
CA LEU A 196 -4.44 -15.01 -15.55
C LEU A 196 -5.46 -14.41 -16.53
N THR A 197 -5.23 -14.57 -17.82
CA THR A 197 -6.20 -14.23 -18.87
C THR A 197 -7.08 -15.42 -19.22
N VAL A 198 -8.38 -15.20 -19.45
CA VAL A 198 -9.34 -16.27 -19.79
C VAL A 198 -10.31 -15.85 -20.90
N ALA A 199 -10.92 -16.83 -21.57
CA ALA A 199 -12.00 -16.60 -22.53
C ALA A 199 -13.35 -16.49 -21.78
N PRO A 200 -14.05 -15.35 -21.87
CA PRO A 200 -15.32 -15.16 -21.18
C PRO A 200 -16.50 -15.79 -21.92
N TYR A 201 -17.58 -16.02 -21.18
CA TYR A 201 -18.94 -16.08 -21.70
C TYR A 201 -19.88 -15.28 -20.78
N PHE A 202 -21.03 -14.89 -21.34
CA PHE A 202 -21.95 -13.95 -20.70
C PHE A 202 -23.28 -14.62 -20.38
N MET A 203 -23.90 -14.24 -19.27
CA MET A 203 -25.25 -14.64 -18.90
C MET A 203 -26.06 -13.39 -18.60
N ILE A 204 -27.21 -13.24 -19.26
CA ILE A 204 -28.09 -12.07 -19.12
C ILE A 204 -29.47 -12.54 -18.68
N ASN A 205 -30.06 -11.87 -17.70
CA ASN A 205 -31.37 -12.25 -17.20
C ASN A 205 -32.41 -12.05 -18.31
N SER A 206 -33.19 -13.09 -18.62
CA SER A 206 -34.21 -13.01 -19.67
C SER A 206 -35.50 -12.33 -19.25
N ARG A 207 -35.62 -11.90 -17.99
CA ARG A 207 -36.87 -11.42 -17.38
C ARG A 207 -36.74 -10.05 -16.71
N ILE A 208 -35.78 -9.21 -17.10
CA ILE A 208 -35.56 -7.87 -16.50
C ILE A 208 -36.85 -7.04 -16.46
N TYR A 209 -37.67 -7.11 -17.52
CA TYR A 209 -38.94 -6.37 -17.62
C TYR A 209 -39.96 -6.75 -16.53
N ASP A 210 -39.88 -7.97 -15.98
CA ASP A 210 -40.78 -8.40 -14.91
C ASP A 210 -40.50 -7.67 -13.58
N TYR A 211 -39.31 -7.08 -13.42
CA TYR A 211 -38.88 -6.44 -12.17
C TYR A 211 -39.04 -4.92 -12.17
N VAL A 212 -38.77 -4.28 -13.32
CA VAL A 212 -38.72 -2.81 -13.46
C VAL A 212 -39.72 -2.27 -14.51
N GLY A 213 -40.43 -3.15 -15.20
CA GLY A 213 -41.30 -2.80 -16.33
C GLY A 213 -40.53 -2.61 -17.64
N LYS A 214 -41.22 -2.67 -18.78
CA LYS A 214 -40.57 -2.66 -20.11
C LYS A 214 -39.76 -1.39 -20.39
N ALA A 215 -40.32 -0.21 -20.10
CA ALA A 215 -39.66 1.06 -20.43
C ALA A 215 -38.31 1.22 -19.70
N GLU A 216 -38.29 0.91 -18.40
CA GLU A 216 -37.05 0.96 -17.61
C GLU A 216 -36.16 -0.24 -17.86
N GLY A 217 -36.76 -1.41 -18.11
CA GLY A 217 -36.04 -2.65 -18.39
C GLY A 217 -35.22 -2.63 -19.67
N ILE A 218 -35.61 -1.82 -20.67
CA ILE A 218 -34.78 -1.54 -21.86
C ILE A 218 -33.43 -0.96 -21.43
N ARG A 219 -33.46 0.03 -20.53
CA ARG A 219 -32.28 0.76 -20.08
C ARG A 219 -31.37 -0.11 -19.22
N TYR A 220 -31.96 -0.87 -18.29
CA TYR A 220 -31.20 -1.86 -17.52
C TYR A 220 -30.58 -2.94 -18.41
N LEU A 221 -31.27 -3.38 -19.47
CA LEU A 221 -30.72 -4.38 -20.40
C LEU A 221 -29.51 -3.81 -21.16
N GLU A 222 -29.62 -2.59 -21.67
CA GLU A 222 -28.55 -1.86 -22.36
C GLU A 222 -27.30 -1.67 -21.48
N THR A 223 -27.48 -1.16 -20.26
CA THR A 223 -26.36 -0.96 -19.32
C THR A 223 -25.75 -2.29 -18.87
N THR A 224 -26.57 -3.29 -18.54
CA THR A 224 -26.10 -4.63 -18.14
C THR A 224 -25.25 -5.26 -19.24
N CYS A 225 -25.68 -5.24 -20.51
CA CYS A 225 -24.89 -5.79 -21.61
C CYS A 225 -23.51 -5.11 -21.73
N THR A 226 -23.46 -3.79 -21.54
CA THR A 226 -22.21 -3.01 -21.58
C THR A 226 -21.29 -3.34 -20.41
N HIS A 227 -21.85 -3.40 -19.21
CA HIS A 227 -21.20 -3.75 -17.96
C HIS A 227 -20.54 -5.13 -18.06
N GLU A 228 -21.33 -6.14 -18.44
CA GLU A 228 -20.86 -7.52 -18.56
C GLU A 228 -19.80 -7.67 -19.66
N PHE A 229 -19.97 -6.99 -20.80
CA PHE A 229 -18.95 -7.04 -21.84
C PHE A 229 -17.58 -6.50 -21.35
N LEU A 230 -17.57 -5.46 -20.50
CA LEU A 230 -16.32 -4.95 -19.91
C LEU A 230 -15.66 -5.98 -19.00
N HIS A 231 -16.41 -6.77 -18.23
CA HIS A 231 -15.80 -7.87 -17.47
C HIS A 231 -15.08 -8.87 -18.40
N GLY A 232 -15.63 -9.12 -19.59
CA GLY A 232 -14.96 -9.92 -20.61
C GLY A 232 -13.64 -9.29 -21.06
N VAL A 233 -13.61 -7.98 -21.24
CA VAL A 233 -12.40 -7.20 -21.54
C VAL A 233 -11.39 -7.31 -20.40
N GLN A 234 -11.83 -7.11 -19.15
CA GLN A 234 -10.99 -7.22 -17.95
C GLN A 234 -10.34 -8.61 -17.86
N PHE A 235 -11.08 -9.68 -18.16
CA PHE A 235 -10.55 -11.05 -18.23
C PHE A 235 -9.50 -11.23 -19.33
N GLY A 236 -9.56 -10.43 -20.39
CA GLY A 236 -8.55 -10.34 -21.44
C GLY A 236 -7.23 -9.70 -20.97
N TYR A 237 -7.28 -8.82 -19.97
CA TYR A 237 -6.11 -8.21 -19.34
C TYR A 237 -5.58 -9.03 -18.18
N ASN A 238 -6.39 -9.18 -17.13
CA ASN A 238 -6.11 -9.95 -15.94
C ASN A 238 -7.43 -10.25 -15.22
N ALA A 239 -7.91 -11.49 -15.28
CA ALA A 239 -9.14 -11.89 -14.63
C ALA A 239 -9.07 -11.82 -13.10
N TYR A 240 -7.86 -11.69 -12.53
CA TYR A 240 -7.62 -11.57 -11.10
C TYR A 240 -7.25 -10.14 -10.65
N MET A 241 -7.49 -9.11 -11.47
CA MET A 241 -7.38 -7.72 -11.04
C MET A 241 -8.32 -7.39 -9.86
N PRO A 242 -8.18 -6.25 -9.18
CA PRO A 242 -8.98 -5.89 -8.00
C PRO A 242 -10.46 -5.87 -8.34
N THR A 243 -11.22 -6.75 -7.71
CA THR A 243 -12.62 -6.97 -8.05
C THR A 243 -13.49 -5.77 -7.69
N TRP A 244 -13.12 -4.97 -6.68
CA TRP A 244 -13.80 -3.68 -6.42
C TRP A 244 -13.66 -2.72 -7.61
N PHE A 245 -12.47 -2.65 -8.23
CA PHE A 245 -12.24 -1.77 -9.36
C PHE A 245 -12.83 -2.35 -10.65
N MET A 246 -12.92 -3.68 -10.76
CA MET A 246 -13.63 -4.32 -11.86
C MET A 246 -15.09 -3.87 -11.92
N GLU A 247 -15.80 -3.92 -10.79
CA GLU A 247 -17.19 -3.47 -10.70
C GLU A 247 -17.28 -1.95 -10.89
N ALA A 248 -16.44 -1.16 -10.20
CA ALA A 248 -16.46 0.30 -10.34
C ALA A 248 -16.22 0.78 -11.79
N SER A 249 -15.30 0.14 -12.50
CA SER A 249 -15.01 0.47 -13.90
C SER A 249 -16.06 -0.11 -14.87
N ALA A 250 -16.70 -1.23 -14.54
CA ALA A 250 -17.83 -1.78 -15.29
C ALA A 250 -19.07 -0.88 -15.18
N THR A 251 -19.34 -0.29 -14.01
CA THR A 251 -20.36 0.75 -13.87
C THR A 251 -19.98 2.04 -14.59
N TRP A 252 -18.69 2.43 -14.58
CA TRP A 252 -18.22 3.62 -15.30
C TRP A 252 -18.40 3.51 -16.82
N ILE A 253 -18.15 2.33 -17.41
CA ILE A 253 -18.23 2.17 -18.86
C ILE A 253 -19.66 2.36 -19.40
N GLU A 254 -20.67 2.12 -18.55
CA GLU A 254 -22.08 2.37 -18.91
C GLU A 254 -22.31 3.85 -19.24
N VAL A 255 -21.60 4.75 -18.55
CA VAL A 255 -21.64 6.20 -18.81
C VAL A 255 -21.00 6.53 -20.13
N MET A 256 -19.86 5.91 -20.42
CA MET A 256 -19.13 6.12 -21.67
C MET A 256 -19.83 5.51 -22.89
N THR A 257 -20.83 4.65 -22.68
CA THR A 257 -21.57 4.00 -23.76
C THR A 257 -22.97 4.59 -23.95
N TYR A 258 -23.57 5.11 -22.88
CA TYR A 258 -24.93 5.65 -22.84
C TYR A 258 -24.99 6.91 -21.97
N ASP A 259 -24.79 8.07 -22.59
CA ASP A 259 -24.66 9.35 -21.91
C ASP A 259 -25.98 10.16 -21.95
N GLY A 260 -26.96 9.68 -22.72
CA GLY A 260 -28.25 10.31 -23.00
C GLY A 260 -28.33 11.05 -24.32
N GLY A 261 -27.36 10.86 -25.22
CA GLY A 261 -27.21 11.51 -26.51
C GLY A 261 -26.66 12.93 -26.38
N VAL A 262 -25.67 13.14 -25.51
CA VAL A 262 -25.09 14.47 -25.26
C VAL A 262 -23.89 14.71 -26.17
N ILE A 263 -24.15 15.34 -27.33
CA ILE A 263 -23.17 15.69 -28.38
C ILE A 263 -21.86 16.35 -27.89
N ASP A 264 -21.88 17.02 -26.75
CA ASP A 264 -20.69 17.52 -26.06
C ASP A 264 -20.78 17.03 -24.62
N ASP A 265 -20.31 15.81 -24.38
CA ASP A 265 -20.19 15.18 -23.07
C ASP A 265 -18.80 15.42 -22.45
N GLY A 266 -17.85 15.87 -23.28
CA GLY A 266 -16.52 16.37 -22.90
C GLY A 266 -15.46 15.30 -22.87
N ASP A 267 -15.78 14.12 -23.38
CA ASP A 267 -14.77 13.16 -23.75
C ASP A 267 -14.22 13.45 -25.16
N THR A 268 -13.38 12.57 -25.68
CA THR A 268 -12.84 12.68 -27.04
C THR A 268 -13.26 11.51 -27.92
N LEU A 269 -14.26 10.74 -27.49
CA LEU A 269 -14.79 9.59 -28.20
C LEU A 269 -15.77 10.09 -29.26
N PRO A 270 -15.65 9.64 -30.53
CA PRO A 270 -16.63 9.93 -31.55
C PRO A 270 -17.70 8.83 -31.55
N ASP A 271 -18.37 8.64 -30.42
CA ASP A 271 -19.39 7.62 -30.26
C ASP A 271 -20.76 8.08 -30.80
N PRO A 272 -21.69 7.16 -31.07
CA PRO A 272 -22.97 7.51 -31.66
C PRO A 272 -23.94 8.07 -30.61
N ASP A 273 -24.00 9.40 -30.50
CA ASP A 273 -24.97 10.12 -29.67
C ASP A 273 -26.40 10.02 -30.23
N GLU A 274 -27.17 9.01 -29.81
CA GLU A 274 -28.56 8.90 -30.24
C GLU A 274 -29.50 9.74 -29.36
N PRO A 275 -30.31 10.66 -29.94
CA PRO A 275 -31.24 11.44 -29.14
C PRO A 275 -32.24 10.55 -28.38
N ASN A 276 -32.29 10.71 -27.05
CA ASN A 276 -33.14 9.97 -26.10
C ASN A 276 -32.69 8.53 -25.80
N GLU A 277 -31.44 8.17 -26.08
CA GLU A 277 -30.87 6.94 -25.55
C GLU A 277 -30.83 6.90 -24.02
N THR A 278 -30.39 5.76 -23.48
CA THR A 278 -30.18 5.62 -22.04
C THR A 278 -29.19 6.67 -21.54
N ASN A 279 -29.51 7.26 -20.38
CA ASN A 279 -28.62 8.20 -19.71
C ASN A 279 -28.15 7.52 -18.42
N SER A 280 -27.02 6.82 -18.50
CA SER A 280 -26.50 5.95 -17.43
C SER A 280 -26.24 6.69 -16.13
N TYR A 281 -25.94 8.00 -16.18
CA TYR A 281 -25.83 8.85 -14.98
C TYR A 281 -27.06 8.81 -14.06
N ASN A 282 -28.24 8.41 -14.56
CA ASN A 282 -29.45 8.28 -13.74
C ASN A 282 -29.51 6.97 -12.94
N TYR A 283 -28.69 5.97 -13.28
CA TYR A 283 -28.87 4.59 -12.84
C TYR A 283 -27.97 4.18 -11.68
N TYR A 284 -26.80 4.81 -11.53
CA TYR A 284 -25.93 4.56 -10.36
C TYR A 284 -26.09 5.58 -9.23
N ILE A 285 -27.12 6.45 -9.28
CA ILE A 285 -27.36 7.48 -8.24
C ILE A 285 -27.62 6.87 -6.86
N HIS A 286 -28.19 5.66 -6.81
CA HIS A 286 -28.46 4.96 -5.54
C HIS A 286 -27.17 4.46 -4.89
N GLN A 287 -26.26 3.92 -5.70
CA GLN A 287 -24.94 3.45 -5.35
C GLN A 287 -24.07 4.63 -4.88
N LEU A 288 -24.08 5.74 -5.62
CA LEU A 288 -23.44 6.99 -5.19
C LEU A 288 -24.04 7.54 -3.91
N ARG A 289 -25.36 7.49 -3.71
CA ARG A 289 -25.97 7.96 -2.45
C ARG A 289 -25.41 7.19 -1.27
N ARG A 290 -25.25 5.87 -1.38
CA ARG A 290 -24.67 5.05 -0.33
C ARG A 290 -23.21 5.43 -0.07
N TRP A 291 -22.39 5.49 -1.12
CA TRP A 291 -20.98 5.87 -1.01
C TRP A 291 -20.79 7.24 -0.36
N PHE A 292 -21.55 8.25 -0.82
CA PHE A 292 -21.47 9.62 -0.30
C PHE A 292 -22.01 9.77 1.12
N LEU A 293 -22.78 8.80 1.64
CA LEU A 293 -23.28 8.80 3.02
C LEU A 293 -22.25 8.29 4.03
N ILE A 294 -21.28 7.49 3.60
CA ILE A 294 -20.26 6.84 4.44
C ILE A 294 -18.88 6.96 3.78
N PRO A 295 -18.39 8.19 3.52
CA PRO A 295 -17.12 8.41 2.81
C PRO A 295 -15.88 8.03 3.65
N ASP A 296 -16.09 7.68 4.92
CA ASP A 296 -15.12 7.18 5.88
C ASP A 296 -14.92 5.66 5.81
N ILE A 297 -15.60 4.98 4.88
CA ILE A 297 -15.35 3.58 4.49
C ILE A 297 -14.39 3.54 3.30
N SER A 298 -13.51 2.53 3.29
CA SER A 298 -12.49 2.37 2.25
C SER A 298 -13.09 2.30 0.85
N LEU A 299 -12.41 2.94 -0.10
CA LEU A 299 -12.70 2.81 -1.54
C LEU A 299 -12.70 1.34 -2.01
N GLU A 300 -11.91 0.47 -1.37
CA GLU A 300 -11.78 -0.95 -1.68
C GLU A 300 -12.86 -1.82 -1.01
N SER A 301 -13.65 -1.25 -0.10
CA SER A 301 -14.64 -1.96 0.71
C SER A 301 -15.84 -2.42 -0.10
N ARG A 302 -16.35 -3.61 0.24
CA ARG A 302 -17.47 -4.30 -0.44
C ARG A 302 -18.67 -4.52 0.46
N ILE A 303 -19.11 -3.45 1.12
CA ILE A 303 -20.23 -3.51 2.05
C ILE A 303 -21.52 -3.06 1.35
N GLY A 304 -22.24 -4.03 0.79
CA GLY A 304 -23.55 -3.85 0.15
C GLY A 304 -23.43 -3.31 -1.26
N ASP A 305 -23.76 -2.03 -1.50
CA ASP A 305 -23.66 -1.41 -2.84
C ASP A 305 -22.51 -0.39 -2.90
N HIS A 306 -21.61 -0.42 -1.91
CA HIS A 306 -20.54 0.57 -1.77
C HIS A 306 -19.52 0.45 -2.91
N GLU A 307 -19.19 -0.78 -3.32
CA GLU A 307 -18.25 -1.06 -4.41
C GLU A 307 -18.71 -0.51 -5.76
N TYR A 308 -20.02 -0.56 -6.05
CA TYR A 308 -20.58 0.07 -7.24
C TYR A 308 -20.54 1.60 -7.12
N GLY A 309 -20.69 2.13 -5.91
CA GLY A 309 -20.50 3.56 -5.62
C GLY A 309 -19.06 4.04 -5.83
N SER A 310 -18.07 3.15 -5.73
CA SER A 310 -16.68 3.42 -6.08
C SER A 310 -16.47 3.76 -7.57
N VAL A 311 -17.51 3.65 -8.41
CA VAL A 311 -17.55 4.25 -9.77
C VAL A 311 -17.10 5.71 -9.77
N ILE A 312 -17.35 6.45 -8.68
CA ILE A 312 -16.92 7.84 -8.54
C ILE A 312 -15.40 8.01 -8.69
N TRP A 313 -14.61 7.00 -8.33
CA TRP A 313 -13.16 6.99 -8.53
C TRP A 313 -12.78 6.84 -10.01
N ALA A 314 -13.44 5.94 -10.73
CA ALA A 314 -13.23 5.78 -12.18
C ALA A 314 -13.67 7.04 -12.95
N LEU A 315 -14.81 7.65 -12.56
CA LEU A 315 -15.26 8.94 -13.08
C LEU A 315 -14.23 10.05 -12.83
N TYR A 316 -13.70 10.14 -11.60
CA TYR A 316 -12.66 11.10 -11.26
C TYR A 316 -11.40 10.92 -12.13
N MET A 317 -10.92 9.68 -12.27
CA MET A 317 -9.76 9.37 -13.09
C MET A 317 -9.99 9.78 -14.56
N ALA A 318 -11.13 9.40 -15.13
CA ALA A 318 -11.47 9.70 -16.52
C ALA A 318 -11.67 11.21 -16.75
N GLU A 319 -12.34 11.92 -15.86
CA GLU A 319 -12.57 13.37 -16.02
C GLU A 319 -11.30 14.20 -15.84
N ARG A 320 -10.35 13.75 -15.02
CA ARG A 320 -9.10 14.48 -14.77
C ARG A 320 -8.00 14.15 -15.77
N PHE A 321 -7.86 12.88 -16.17
CA PHE A 321 -6.73 12.39 -16.98
C PHE A 321 -7.15 11.86 -18.37
N GLY A 322 -8.44 11.81 -18.66
CA GLY A 322 -9.00 11.19 -19.86
C GLY A 322 -9.33 9.71 -19.66
N TYR A 323 -10.29 9.19 -20.42
CA TYR A 323 -10.79 7.80 -20.29
C TYR A 323 -9.68 6.74 -20.43
N ASP A 324 -8.60 7.05 -21.18
CA ASP A 324 -7.52 6.10 -21.46
C ASP A 324 -6.78 5.63 -20.21
N ILE A 325 -6.81 6.41 -19.12
CA ILE A 325 -6.16 6.04 -17.86
C ILE A 325 -6.69 4.71 -17.30
N VAL A 326 -7.98 4.39 -17.50
CA VAL A 326 -8.56 3.10 -17.09
C VAL A 326 -7.96 1.96 -17.90
N ARG A 327 -7.77 2.16 -19.21
CA ARG A 327 -7.10 1.19 -20.08
C ARG A 327 -5.62 1.02 -19.72
N GLN A 328 -4.93 2.10 -19.35
CA GLN A 328 -3.55 2.05 -18.88
C GLN A 328 -3.43 1.30 -17.55
N PHE A 329 -4.36 1.52 -16.62
CA PHE A 329 -4.43 0.76 -15.37
C PHE A 329 -4.54 -0.75 -15.66
N TYR A 330 -5.44 -1.17 -16.56
CA TYR A 330 -5.54 -2.59 -16.92
C TYR A 330 -4.24 -3.16 -17.49
N ARG A 331 -3.49 -2.38 -18.28
CA ARG A 331 -2.17 -2.81 -18.77
C ARG A 331 -1.19 -3.02 -17.62
N ASN A 332 -1.18 -2.15 -16.62
CA ASN A 332 -0.31 -2.29 -15.45
C ASN A 332 -0.68 -3.52 -14.60
N THR A 333 -1.92 -4.00 -14.68
CA THR A 333 -2.34 -5.24 -14.00
C THR A 333 -1.94 -6.53 -14.72
N THR A 334 -1.39 -6.50 -15.95
CA THR A 334 -1.20 -7.73 -16.74
C THR A 334 -0.17 -8.68 -16.15
N ASP A 335 0.90 -8.21 -15.51
CA ASP A 335 2.05 -9.05 -15.14
C ASP A 335 1.92 -9.80 -13.79
N GLY A 336 0.79 -9.66 -13.09
CA GLY A 336 0.50 -10.37 -11.84
C GLY A 336 0.35 -9.47 -10.61
N SER A 337 0.12 -10.12 -9.46
CA SER A 337 -0.56 -9.66 -8.23
C SER A 337 -0.68 -8.14 -8.02
N TYR A 338 -1.93 -7.66 -7.96
CA TYR A 338 -2.30 -6.48 -7.17
C TYR A 338 -1.73 -6.61 -5.75
N ARG A 339 -0.98 -5.61 -5.31
CA ARG A 339 -0.48 -5.48 -3.94
C ARG A 339 -0.92 -4.12 -3.46
N GLU A 340 -1.97 -4.08 -2.65
CA GLU A 340 -2.58 -2.83 -2.19
C GLU A 340 -2.88 -1.95 -3.42
N MET A 341 -2.70 -0.64 -3.36
CA MET A 341 -2.89 0.26 -4.51
C MET A 341 -1.70 0.30 -5.51
N GLY A 342 -0.83 -0.71 -5.56
CA GLY A 342 0.41 -0.68 -6.35
C GLY A 342 0.23 -0.40 -7.85
N ASN A 343 -0.81 -0.96 -8.48
CA ASN A 343 -1.08 -0.69 -9.90
C ASN A 343 -1.57 0.76 -10.13
N PHE A 344 -2.20 1.37 -9.12
CA PHE A 344 -2.57 2.79 -9.19
C PHE A 344 -1.33 3.68 -9.03
N TYR A 345 -0.36 3.31 -8.20
CA TYR A 345 0.91 4.04 -8.12
C TYR A 345 1.57 4.17 -9.50
N GLU A 346 1.67 3.07 -10.24
CA GLU A 346 2.24 3.06 -11.59
C GLU A 346 1.43 3.94 -12.55
N VAL A 347 0.10 3.76 -12.62
CA VAL A 347 -0.71 4.50 -13.61
C VAL A 347 -0.72 6.01 -13.35
N PHE A 348 -0.74 6.46 -12.10
CA PHE A 348 -0.69 7.89 -11.78
C PHE A 348 0.69 8.49 -12.06
N THR A 349 1.76 7.75 -11.77
CA THR A 349 3.13 8.16 -12.08
C THR A 349 3.31 8.37 -13.58
N ASP A 350 2.81 7.43 -14.40
CA ASP A 350 2.85 7.52 -15.86
C ASP A 350 2.05 8.72 -16.41
N ASN A 351 1.08 9.21 -15.64
CA ASN A 351 0.25 10.38 -15.96
C ASN A 351 0.74 11.67 -15.25
N GLY A 352 1.98 11.69 -14.76
CA GLY A 352 2.63 12.89 -14.24
C GLY A 352 2.11 13.38 -12.89
N THR A 353 1.50 12.50 -12.10
CA THR A 353 1.08 12.79 -10.72
C THR A 353 1.45 11.62 -9.79
N THR A 354 1.09 11.73 -8.51
CA THR A 354 1.24 10.66 -7.52
C THR A 354 -0.13 10.15 -7.12
N LEU A 355 -0.23 8.88 -6.69
CA LEU A 355 -1.48 8.37 -6.10
C LEU A 355 -1.93 9.21 -4.90
N ALA A 356 -0.96 9.70 -4.11
CA ALA A 356 -1.24 10.55 -2.95
C ALA A 356 -1.91 11.87 -3.36
N GLU A 357 -1.35 12.59 -4.33
CA GLU A 357 -1.97 13.80 -4.86
C GLU A 357 -3.35 13.51 -5.46
N ALA A 358 -3.43 12.47 -6.30
CA ALA A 358 -4.67 12.12 -6.99
C ALA A 358 -5.79 11.80 -5.99
N PHE A 359 -5.51 11.01 -4.94
CA PHE A 359 -6.52 10.65 -3.95
C PHE A 359 -6.94 11.85 -3.09
N LYS A 360 -6.00 12.70 -2.67
CA LYS A 360 -6.35 13.92 -1.92
C LYS A 360 -7.22 14.87 -2.74
N THR A 361 -6.89 15.08 -4.01
CA THR A 361 -7.70 15.90 -4.91
C THR A 361 -9.09 15.30 -5.14
N PHE A 362 -9.20 13.97 -5.26
CA PHE A 362 -10.49 13.26 -5.33
C PHE A 362 -11.39 13.55 -4.12
N THR A 363 -10.86 13.53 -2.90
CA THR A 363 -11.67 13.87 -1.70
C THR A 363 -12.16 15.33 -1.72
N VAL A 364 -11.37 16.26 -2.26
CA VAL A 364 -11.79 17.65 -2.47
C VAL A 364 -12.89 17.76 -3.52
N TRP A 365 -12.78 17.02 -4.63
CA TRP A 365 -13.83 17.00 -5.67
C TRP A 365 -15.16 16.48 -5.12
N ASN A 366 -15.12 15.44 -4.27
CA ASN A 366 -16.32 14.90 -3.64
C ASN A 366 -16.99 15.89 -2.68
N TYR A 367 -16.23 16.82 -2.08
CA TYR A 367 -16.83 17.89 -1.29
C TYR A 367 -17.70 18.82 -2.13
N PHE A 368 -17.29 19.13 -3.36
CA PHE A 368 -17.96 20.08 -4.26
C PHE A 368 -18.99 19.40 -5.17
N THR A 369 -19.88 18.59 -4.60
CA THR A 369 -21.01 17.98 -5.32
C THR A 369 -22.36 18.58 -4.91
N HIS A 370 -23.41 18.25 -5.66
CA HIS A 370 -24.79 18.66 -5.41
C HIS A 370 -24.93 20.19 -5.23
N THR A 371 -25.36 20.64 -4.05
CA THR A 371 -25.54 22.05 -3.69
C THR A 371 -24.24 22.84 -3.65
N ARG A 372 -23.07 22.17 -3.62
CA ARG A 372 -21.75 22.78 -3.63
C ARG A 372 -21.09 22.75 -5.01
N ALA A 373 -21.72 22.16 -6.02
CA ALA A 373 -21.15 21.97 -7.36
C ALA A 373 -20.73 23.27 -8.06
N ASN A 374 -21.48 24.35 -7.87
CA ASN A 374 -21.22 25.65 -8.50
C ASN A 374 -20.40 26.60 -7.61
N THR A 375 -19.73 26.08 -6.58
CA THR A 375 -18.88 26.91 -5.72
C THR A 375 -17.68 27.41 -6.52
N ALA A 376 -17.42 28.72 -6.48
CA ALA A 376 -16.26 29.29 -7.12
C ALA A 376 -14.99 28.86 -6.37
N THR A 377 -14.22 27.98 -6.98
CA THR A 377 -12.92 27.51 -6.46
C THR A 377 -11.84 27.69 -7.52
N GLY A 378 -10.57 27.70 -7.11
CA GLY A 378 -9.43 27.67 -8.04
C GLY A 378 -9.16 26.29 -8.66
N MET A 379 -9.93 25.26 -8.28
CA MET A 379 -9.75 23.88 -8.70
C MET A 379 -10.91 23.44 -9.61
N ARG A 380 -10.60 22.73 -10.70
CA ARG A 380 -11.64 22.06 -11.51
C ARG A 380 -12.32 20.98 -10.67
N GLY A 381 -13.61 20.74 -10.88
CA GLY A 381 -14.35 19.61 -10.30
C GLY A 381 -15.04 18.77 -11.38
N TYR A 382 -15.90 17.85 -10.96
CA TYR A 382 -16.67 17.04 -11.91
C TYR A 382 -17.59 17.89 -12.79
N ARG A 383 -17.65 17.61 -14.10
CA ARG A 383 -18.59 18.25 -15.04
C ARG A 383 -20.03 18.09 -14.56
N ASN A 384 -20.37 16.88 -14.11
CA ASN A 384 -21.70 16.51 -13.64
C ASN A 384 -21.84 16.56 -12.11
N ALA A 385 -20.99 17.33 -11.40
CA ALA A 385 -20.99 17.44 -9.94
C ALA A 385 -22.37 17.74 -9.32
N HIS A 386 -23.20 18.53 -10.02
CA HIS A 386 -24.55 18.90 -9.58
C HIS A 386 -25.53 17.72 -9.54
N ARG A 387 -25.26 16.64 -10.29
CA ARG A 387 -26.05 15.40 -10.32
C ARG A 387 -25.65 14.44 -9.19
N PHE A 388 -24.41 14.54 -8.70
CA PHE A 388 -23.91 13.67 -7.65
C PHE A 388 -24.47 14.06 -6.27
N PRO A 389 -24.72 13.11 -5.36
CA PRO A 389 -25.19 13.41 -4.01
C PRO A 389 -24.20 14.29 -3.24
N PRO A 390 -24.65 15.08 -2.25
CA PRO A 390 -23.74 15.83 -1.39
C PRO A 390 -22.98 14.85 -0.48
N ILE A 391 -21.67 15.05 -0.31
CA ILE A 391 -20.89 14.27 0.65
C ILE A 391 -21.44 14.51 2.07
N ALA A 392 -21.67 13.42 2.80
CA ALA A 392 -22.18 13.47 4.15
C ALA A 392 -21.13 14.02 5.12
N ILE A 393 -21.62 14.74 6.11
CA ILE A 393 -20.85 15.29 7.22
C ILE A 393 -21.56 14.80 8.46
N HIS A 394 -20.88 14.03 9.31
CA HIS A 394 -21.54 13.52 10.51
C HIS A 394 -21.99 14.68 11.40
N PRO A 395 -23.15 14.58 12.05
CA PRO A 395 -23.63 15.65 12.93
C PRO A 395 -22.64 16.02 14.06
N ASN A 396 -21.86 15.06 14.54
CA ASN A 396 -20.85 15.26 15.59
C ASN A 396 -19.58 15.97 15.08
N ASP A 397 -19.42 16.09 13.76
CA ASP A 397 -18.27 16.73 13.12
C ASP A 397 -18.58 18.17 12.69
N VAL A 398 -19.66 18.77 13.20
CA VAL A 398 -20.01 20.17 12.97
C VAL A 398 -19.88 20.95 14.28
N HIS A 399 -18.90 21.85 14.34
CA HIS A 399 -18.53 22.59 15.54
C HIS A 399 -18.83 24.08 15.43
N THR A 400 -19.33 24.65 16.51
CA THR A 400 -19.58 26.11 16.67
C THR A 400 -18.98 26.70 17.93
N SER A 401 -18.34 25.87 18.76
CA SER A 401 -17.80 26.25 20.08
C SER A 401 -16.37 25.75 20.20
N TYR A 402 -15.49 26.59 20.74
CA TYR A 402 -14.05 26.35 20.77
C TYR A 402 -13.45 26.64 22.17
N PRO A 403 -12.37 25.96 22.57
CA PRO A 403 -11.65 24.92 21.80
C PRO A 403 -12.43 23.61 21.72
N VAL A 404 -12.14 22.80 20.71
CA VAL A 404 -12.68 21.45 20.53
C VAL A 404 -11.53 20.47 20.30
N ARG A 405 -11.69 19.24 20.81
CA ARG A 405 -10.86 18.08 20.51
C ARG A 405 -11.76 16.90 20.23
N ALA A 406 -11.45 16.15 19.19
CA ALA A 406 -12.03 14.83 18.94
C ALA A 406 -10.90 13.85 18.70
N ASP A 407 -10.99 12.72 19.38
CA ASP A 407 -10.09 11.58 19.21
C ASP A 407 -10.88 10.48 18.50
N PHE A 408 -10.38 10.04 17.35
CA PHE A 408 -10.90 8.90 16.62
C PHE A 408 -10.01 7.70 16.88
N ASP A 409 -10.63 6.59 17.25
CA ASP A 409 -10.00 5.28 17.36
C ASP A 409 -10.23 4.46 16.08
N SER A 410 -9.86 3.18 16.12
CA SER A 410 -9.88 2.32 14.95
C SER A 410 -11.29 2.04 14.42
N GLU A 411 -12.33 2.31 15.22
CA GLU A 411 -13.73 2.11 14.84
C GLU A 411 -14.39 3.38 14.28
N SER A 412 -13.78 4.56 14.51
CA SER A 412 -14.40 5.86 14.19
C SER A 412 -13.56 6.73 13.26
N MET A 413 -12.27 6.41 13.08
CA MET A 413 -11.43 7.06 12.08
C MET A 413 -11.86 6.63 10.66
N PRO A 414 -11.57 7.45 9.63
CA PRO A 414 -11.73 6.98 8.26
C PRO A 414 -10.81 5.79 7.99
N GLU A 415 -11.36 4.73 7.38
CA GLU A 415 -10.64 3.54 6.91
C GLU A 415 -9.56 3.88 5.87
N HIS A 416 -8.70 2.94 5.51
CA HIS A 416 -7.69 3.14 4.45
C HIS A 416 -8.31 3.69 3.17
N PHE A 417 -7.64 4.63 2.49
CA PHE A 417 -8.13 5.26 1.26
C PHE A 417 -9.61 5.70 1.39
N SER A 418 -9.90 6.45 2.44
CA SER A 418 -11.19 7.08 2.69
C SER A 418 -11.01 8.47 3.33
N SER A 419 -12.12 9.17 3.57
CA SER A 419 -12.08 10.54 4.06
C SER A 419 -13.24 10.90 4.99
N ARG A 420 -12.96 11.73 5.99
CA ARG A 420 -13.96 12.28 6.92
C ARG A 420 -13.97 13.80 6.85
N TYR A 421 -15.16 14.40 6.85
CA TYR A 421 -15.34 15.83 6.67
C TYR A 421 -15.78 16.47 7.98
N ILE A 422 -15.02 17.45 8.46
CA ILE A 422 -15.23 18.13 9.74
C ILE A 422 -15.39 19.63 9.50
N VAL A 423 -16.48 20.21 9.99
CA VAL A 423 -16.87 21.60 9.74
C VAL A 423 -16.71 22.43 10.99
N PHE A 424 -16.03 23.57 10.84
CA PHE A 424 -15.83 24.58 11.87
C PHE A 424 -16.54 25.87 11.45
N ARG A 425 -17.47 26.35 12.31
CA ARG A 425 -18.20 27.60 12.13
C ARG A 425 -17.93 28.57 13.29
N PRO A 426 -17.69 29.85 13.00
CA PRO A 426 -17.41 30.83 14.03
C PRO A 426 -18.66 31.13 14.87
N SER A 427 -18.49 31.20 16.20
CA SER A 427 -19.47 31.80 17.13
C SER A 427 -19.18 33.29 17.42
N GLY A 428 -18.03 33.78 16.97
CA GLY A 428 -17.55 35.15 17.08
C GLY A 428 -16.30 35.34 16.23
N VAL A 429 -15.72 36.55 16.25
CA VAL A 429 -14.46 36.83 15.54
C VAL A 429 -13.28 36.42 16.42
N LEU A 430 -12.47 35.49 15.93
CA LEU A 430 -11.20 35.07 16.51
C LEU A 430 -10.04 35.59 15.63
N PRO A 431 -9.10 36.38 16.20
CA PRO A 431 -7.95 36.88 15.45
C PRO A 431 -7.12 35.75 14.84
N GLU A 432 -6.91 34.69 15.61
CA GLU A 432 -6.21 33.47 15.20
C GLU A 432 -7.03 32.24 15.59
N PHE A 433 -7.10 31.28 14.66
CA PHE A 433 -7.79 30.02 14.82
C PHE A 433 -6.93 28.91 14.23
N ALA A 434 -6.40 28.06 15.09
CA ALA A 434 -5.59 26.92 14.71
C ALA A 434 -6.46 25.68 14.54
N VAL A 435 -6.15 24.87 13.52
CA VAL A 435 -6.59 23.48 13.43
C VAL A 435 -5.36 22.60 13.42
N LYS A 436 -5.26 21.71 14.41
CA LYS A 436 -4.17 20.77 14.59
C LYS A 436 -4.67 19.35 14.35
N ILE A 437 -3.85 18.55 13.69
CA ILE A 437 -4.06 17.12 13.48
C ILE A 437 -2.90 16.39 14.13
N ASP A 438 -3.21 15.28 14.76
CA ASP A 438 -2.27 14.46 15.51
C ASP A 438 -2.65 12.99 15.29
N GLY A 439 -1.95 12.36 14.35
CA GLY A 439 -2.08 10.95 14.03
C GLY A 439 -1.09 10.09 14.78
N ALA A 440 -1.30 8.78 14.78
CA ALA A 440 -0.32 7.86 15.35
C ALA A 440 1.08 8.01 14.72
N ASP A 441 2.10 8.19 15.58
CA ASP A 441 3.50 8.26 15.17
C ASP A 441 3.90 7.05 14.31
N LEU A 442 4.57 7.31 13.18
CA LEU A 442 5.19 6.27 12.34
C LEU A 442 6.54 5.80 12.90
N ALA A 443 7.15 6.57 13.80
CA ALA A 443 8.39 6.21 14.48
C ALA A 443 8.60 7.08 15.72
N PRO A 444 9.21 6.56 16.79
CA PRO A 444 9.57 7.39 17.94
C PRO A 444 10.65 8.40 17.56
N ILE A 445 10.69 9.52 18.30
CA ILE A 445 11.64 10.62 18.08
C ILE A 445 13.10 10.14 18.08
N ASN A 446 13.48 9.31 19.05
CA ASN A 446 14.83 8.78 19.20
C ASN A 446 14.83 7.27 18.96
N LEU A 447 15.54 6.85 17.91
CA LEU A 447 15.59 5.44 17.51
C LEU A 447 16.67 4.66 18.28
N GLN A 448 17.60 5.31 18.98
CA GLN A 448 18.81 4.69 19.55
C GLN A 448 18.53 3.56 20.55
N HIS A 449 17.38 3.60 21.21
CA HIS A 449 16.96 2.60 22.21
C HIS A 449 16.22 1.39 21.60
N LEU A 450 15.91 1.43 20.30
CA LEU A 450 15.23 0.35 19.60
C LEU A 450 16.19 -0.77 19.20
N ALA A 451 15.64 -1.98 19.02
CA ALA A 451 16.41 -3.07 18.45
C ALA A 451 16.90 -2.70 17.04
N PRO A 452 18.09 -3.14 16.62
CA PRO A 452 18.62 -2.84 15.28
C PRO A 452 17.69 -3.23 14.12
N ASP A 453 16.99 -4.36 14.23
CA ASP A 453 16.02 -4.83 13.24
C ASP A 453 14.84 -3.85 13.14
N ASP A 454 14.25 -3.46 14.28
CA ASP A 454 13.19 -2.44 14.36
C ASP A 454 13.64 -1.12 13.73
N ARG A 455 14.87 -0.67 14.01
CA ARG A 455 15.44 0.55 13.40
C ARG A 455 15.60 0.45 11.89
N GLN A 456 15.87 -0.74 11.36
CA GLN A 456 16.02 -0.95 9.93
C GLN A 456 14.65 -1.00 9.25
N ASP A 457 13.70 -1.70 9.86
CA ASP A 457 12.32 -1.78 9.37
C ASP A 457 11.67 -0.39 9.33
N ILE A 458 11.78 0.39 10.41
CA ILE A 458 11.33 1.80 10.44
C ILE A 458 11.98 2.62 9.32
N ARG A 459 13.30 2.47 9.11
CA ARG A 459 13.99 3.22 8.05
C ARG A 459 13.49 2.86 6.66
N ASN A 460 13.30 1.58 6.38
CA ASN A 460 12.76 1.11 5.10
C ASN A 460 11.33 1.64 4.88
N GLU A 461 10.51 1.63 5.94
CA GLU A 461 9.13 2.09 5.90
C GLU A 461 9.04 3.59 5.64
N LEU A 462 9.78 4.39 6.43
CA LEU A 462 9.86 5.85 6.25
C LEU A 462 10.38 6.23 4.86
N GLN A 463 11.34 5.49 4.30
CA GLN A 463 11.82 5.68 2.93
C GLN A 463 10.74 5.37 1.89
N ARG A 464 9.98 4.28 2.08
CA ARG A 464 8.87 3.93 1.19
C ARG A 464 7.80 5.03 1.20
N HIS A 465 7.38 5.49 2.38
CA HIS A 465 6.43 6.60 2.53
C HIS A 465 6.89 7.88 1.84
N ALA A 466 8.19 8.21 1.95
CA ALA A 466 8.74 9.40 1.31
C ALA A 466 8.73 9.29 -0.22
N ALA A 467 8.85 8.08 -0.77
CA ALA A 467 8.80 7.85 -2.21
C ALA A 467 7.36 7.80 -2.77
N THR A 468 6.42 7.22 -2.02
CA THR A 468 5.05 6.97 -2.52
C THR A 468 4.04 8.04 -2.12
N GLY A 469 4.32 8.78 -1.03
CA GLY A 469 3.35 9.69 -0.42
C GLY A 469 2.22 8.98 0.33
N LEU A 470 2.21 7.65 0.33
CA LEU A 470 1.24 6.82 1.03
C LEU A 470 1.70 6.69 2.48
N ARG A 471 1.44 7.72 3.28
CA ARG A 471 1.89 7.79 4.66
C ARG A 471 0.77 8.34 5.54
N GLY A 472 0.47 7.61 6.62
CA GLY A 472 -0.45 8.02 7.68
C GLY A 472 -1.61 8.91 7.23
N TRP A 473 -1.57 10.18 7.64
CA TRP A 473 -2.70 11.10 7.52
C TRP A 473 -2.40 12.29 6.60
N ALA A 474 -3.40 12.68 5.81
CA ALA A 474 -3.41 13.91 5.03
C ALA A 474 -4.58 14.81 5.42
N ALA A 475 -4.39 16.11 5.20
CA ALA A 475 -5.31 17.14 5.69
C ALA A 475 -5.51 18.25 4.66
N LYS A 476 -6.66 18.24 4.00
CA LYS A 476 -7.09 19.34 3.12
C LYS A 476 -8.07 20.23 3.87
N PHE A 477 -8.02 21.52 3.58
CA PHE A 477 -8.90 22.52 4.17
C PHE A 477 -9.65 23.26 3.10
N VAL A 478 -10.98 23.27 3.20
CA VAL A 478 -11.85 24.11 2.39
C VAL A 478 -12.22 25.34 3.20
N VAL A 479 -11.70 26.51 2.81
CA VAL A 479 -11.86 27.77 3.53
C VAL A 479 -12.84 28.67 2.78
N ARG A 480 -14.05 28.82 3.30
CA ARG A 480 -15.07 29.70 2.71
C ARG A 480 -14.93 31.12 3.25
N LYS A 481 -14.73 32.08 2.35
CA LYS A 481 -14.62 33.51 2.67
C LYS A 481 -15.98 34.22 2.61
N ARG A 482 -16.04 35.40 3.20
CA ARG A 482 -17.25 36.25 3.28
C ARG A 482 -17.69 36.74 1.91
N ASP A 483 -16.77 36.94 0.98
CA ASP A 483 -17.05 37.35 -0.39
C ASP A 483 -17.63 36.23 -1.28
N GLY A 484 -17.77 35.02 -0.74
CA GLY A 484 -18.28 33.84 -1.44
C GLY A 484 -17.20 33.01 -2.16
N THR A 485 -15.95 33.48 -2.18
CA THR A 485 -14.83 32.68 -2.70
C THR A 485 -14.45 31.57 -1.74
N THR A 486 -13.88 30.49 -2.28
CA THR A 486 -13.38 29.36 -1.49
C THR A 486 -11.93 29.07 -1.85
N GLU A 487 -11.09 28.94 -0.82
CA GLU A 487 -9.67 28.62 -0.94
C GLU A 487 -9.43 27.19 -0.44
N ILE A 488 -8.60 26.43 -1.16
CA ILE A 488 -8.18 25.09 -0.76
C ILE A 488 -6.76 25.17 -0.23
N LYS A 489 -6.56 24.71 1.01
CA LYS A 489 -5.23 24.60 1.64
C LYS A 489 -4.93 23.16 2.01
N GLU A 490 -3.67 22.90 2.32
CA GLU A 490 -3.21 21.61 2.81
C GLU A 490 -2.28 21.83 4.00
N ALA A 491 -2.36 20.96 5.00
CA ALA A 491 -1.34 20.82 6.01
C ALA A 491 -0.69 19.44 5.84
N PHE A 492 0.60 19.42 5.56
CA PHE A 492 1.37 18.19 5.51
C PHE A 492 1.85 17.82 6.91
N THR A 493 1.60 16.58 7.31
CA THR A 493 2.05 16.03 8.59
C THR A 493 3.58 15.95 8.66
N TYR A 494 4.17 15.96 9.85
CA TYR A 494 5.57 15.59 9.99
C TYR A 494 5.77 14.13 9.65
N HIS A 495 6.94 13.81 9.08
CA HIS A 495 7.24 12.46 8.59
C HIS A 495 7.09 11.39 9.67
N ARG A 496 7.57 11.66 10.90
CA ARG A 496 7.51 10.71 12.01
C ARG A 496 6.29 10.89 12.90
N SER A 497 6.09 12.06 13.49
CA SER A 497 5.05 12.24 14.52
C SER A 497 3.63 12.37 13.96
N GLN A 498 3.46 12.46 12.64
CA GLN A 498 2.16 12.63 12.00
C GLN A 498 1.34 13.84 12.50
N GLU A 499 2.00 14.80 13.15
CA GLU A 499 1.39 16.05 13.59
C GLU A 499 1.45 17.11 12.47
N ALA A 500 0.41 17.93 12.38
CA ALA A 500 0.42 19.17 11.60
C ALA A 500 -0.47 20.21 12.26
N GLN A 501 -0.17 21.50 12.10
CA GLN A 501 -1.07 22.58 12.45
C GLN A 501 -1.08 23.66 11.38
N ILE A 502 -2.27 24.16 11.08
CA ILE A 502 -2.46 25.36 10.27
C ILE A 502 -3.18 26.41 11.11
N THR A 503 -2.74 27.67 11.00
CA THR A 503 -3.34 28.80 11.69
C THR A 503 -4.03 29.72 10.68
N PHE A 504 -5.32 29.97 10.92
CA PHE A 504 -6.14 30.88 10.12
C PHE A 504 -6.31 32.21 10.83
N LYS A 505 -6.27 33.30 10.07
CA LYS A 505 -6.49 34.65 10.58
C LYS A 505 -7.93 35.08 10.32
N ASP A 506 -8.49 35.85 11.26
CA ASP A 506 -9.80 36.49 11.12
C ASP A 506 -10.98 35.50 10.91
N PHE A 507 -11.02 34.44 11.72
CA PHE A 507 -12.10 33.45 11.71
C PHE A 507 -13.37 34.02 12.34
N GLY A 508 -14.48 34.06 11.60
CA GLY A 508 -15.68 34.86 11.93
C GLY A 508 -15.69 36.24 11.26
N GLY A 509 -14.51 36.74 10.88
CA GLY A 509 -14.33 37.93 10.06
C GLY A 509 -14.41 37.60 8.57
N ASP A 510 -13.29 37.66 7.86
CA ASP A 510 -13.21 37.23 6.46
C ASP A 510 -13.57 35.75 6.27
N ILE A 511 -13.11 34.86 7.16
CA ILE A 511 -13.40 33.43 7.05
C ILE A 511 -14.73 33.12 7.74
N GLN A 512 -15.66 32.50 7.00
CA GLN A 512 -17.01 32.19 7.47
C GLN A 512 -17.22 30.71 7.80
N GLU A 513 -16.42 29.81 7.24
CA GLU A 513 -16.46 28.37 7.52
C GLU A 513 -15.14 27.74 7.09
N ILE A 514 -14.66 26.77 7.86
CA ILE A 514 -13.52 25.93 7.49
C ILE A 514 -14.02 24.48 7.51
N THR A 515 -13.80 23.73 6.44
CA THR A 515 -13.99 22.27 6.45
C THR A 515 -12.62 21.60 6.38
N LEU A 516 -12.27 20.82 7.41
CA LEU A 516 -11.17 19.86 7.35
C LEU A 516 -11.66 18.60 6.65
N ILE A 517 -10.96 18.19 5.59
CA ILE A 517 -11.06 16.87 4.99
C ILE A 517 -9.89 16.07 5.55
N LEU A 518 -10.18 15.21 6.53
CA LEU A 518 -9.22 14.31 7.14
C LEU A 518 -9.17 13.03 6.31
N ILE A 519 -7.99 12.71 5.78
CA ILE A 519 -7.83 11.67 4.76
C ILE A 519 -6.86 10.63 5.29
N ASN A 520 -7.27 9.37 5.24
CA ASN A 520 -6.40 8.26 5.56
C ASN A 520 -5.71 7.78 4.28
N MET A 521 -4.42 8.08 4.14
CA MET A 521 -3.60 7.74 2.97
C MET A 521 -2.90 6.38 3.11
N HIS A 522 -3.09 5.72 4.25
CA HIS A 522 -2.38 4.51 4.64
C HIS A 522 -2.94 3.30 3.89
N PRO A 523 -2.13 2.47 3.21
CA PRO A 523 -2.58 1.19 2.68
C PRO A 523 -2.85 0.21 3.84
N ASP A 524 -3.78 -0.74 3.69
CA ASP A 524 -4.30 -1.58 4.80
C ASP A 524 -3.24 -2.44 5.54
N VAL A 525 -1.96 -2.42 5.14
CA VAL A 525 -0.90 -3.29 5.65
C VAL A 525 0.47 -2.61 5.82
N GLU A 526 0.58 -1.51 6.56
CA GLU A 526 1.90 -0.97 6.96
C GLU A 526 2.34 -1.49 8.34
N ARG A 527 3.63 -1.84 8.45
CA ARG A 527 4.24 -2.27 9.71
C ARG A 527 4.89 -1.07 10.36
N VAL A 528 4.15 -0.36 11.20
CA VAL A 528 4.81 0.53 12.17
C VAL A 528 5.40 -0.32 13.28
N VAL A 529 6.72 -0.38 13.34
CA VAL A 529 7.45 -1.14 14.35
C VAL A 529 7.62 -0.28 15.60
N ILE A 530 6.66 -0.34 16.52
CA ILE A 530 6.82 0.20 17.88
C ILE A 530 7.15 -0.98 18.81
N PRO A 531 8.09 -0.85 19.76
CA PRO A 531 8.37 -1.90 20.74
C PRO A 531 7.09 -2.27 21.53
N GLY A 532 6.57 -3.47 21.31
CA GLY A 532 5.54 -4.08 22.17
C GLY A 532 4.09 -4.06 21.68
N GLY A 533 3.79 -3.71 20.42
CA GLY A 533 2.40 -3.83 19.93
C GLY A 533 2.21 -3.56 18.42
N SER A 534 1.14 -4.12 17.88
CA SER A 534 0.65 -3.88 16.52
C SER A 534 0.10 -2.46 16.37
N PHE A 535 0.33 -1.84 15.22
CA PHE A 535 -0.18 -0.53 14.82
C PHE A 535 -1.66 -0.56 14.44
N GLY A 536 -2.24 0.63 14.36
CA GLY A 536 -3.44 0.89 13.55
C GLY A 536 -4.55 1.52 14.34
N GLY A 537 -4.56 2.85 14.36
CA GLY A 537 -5.83 3.51 14.14
C GLY A 537 -6.27 4.51 15.18
N PHE A 538 -5.43 5.48 15.53
CA PHE A 538 -5.98 6.71 16.08
C PHE A 538 -5.50 7.93 15.31
N VAL A 539 -6.38 8.90 15.28
CA VAL A 539 -6.10 10.25 14.81
C VAL A 539 -6.99 11.19 15.59
N SER A 540 -6.46 12.33 15.97
CA SER A 540 -7.21 13.38 16.61
C SER A 540 -7.13 14.66 15.80
N TYR A 541 -8.17 15.48 15.93
CA TYR A 541 -8.08 16.89 15.56
C TYR A 541 -8.44 17.77 16.74
N MET A 542 -7.82 18.94 16.76
CA MET A 542 -8.08 19.99 17.71
C MET A 542 -8.31 21.29 16.94
N ALA A 543 -9.29 22.10 17.36
CA ALA A 543 -9.50 23.41 16.77
C ALA A 543 -9.80 24.48 17.84
N GLY A 544 -9.13 25.62 17.77
CA GLY A 544 -9.18 26.65 18.82
C GLY A 544 -8.18 27.77 18.63
N ALA A 545 -8.09 28.67 19.61
CA ALA A 545 -7.05 29.70 19.60
C ALA A 545 -5.69 29.09 20.01
N PRO A 546 -4.60 29.41 19.31
CA PRO A 546 -3.26 29.01 19.75
C PRO A 546 -2.87 29.69 21.07
N PRO A 547 -1.91 29.15 21.84
CA PRO A 547 -1.45 29.79 23.07
C PRO A 547 -0.81 31.15 22.78
N THR A 548 -1.07 32.11 23.68
CA THR A 548 -0.56 33.49 23.57
C THR A 548 0.82 33.69 24.19
N GLY A 549 1.31 32.73 24.97
CA GLY A 549 2.64 32.79 25.56
C GLY A 549 3.74 32.87 24.50
N THR A 550 4.87 33.48 24.87
CA THR A 550 5.93 33.84 23.92
C THR A 550 7.31 33.39 24.39
N LEU A 551 8.14 33.02 23.41
CA LEU A 551 9.53 32.62 23.57
C LEU A 551 10.41 33.57 22.76
N SER A 552 11.63 33.81 23.24
CA SER A 552 12.60 34.72 22.62
C SER A 552 14.02 34.14 22.60
N ASP A 553 14.91 34.84 21.91
CA ASP A 553 16.35 34.62 21.92
C ASP A 553 16.77 33.15 21.66
N ALA A 554 16.01 32.46 20.78
CA ALA A 554 16.34 31.09 20.41
C ALA A 554 17.66 31.05 19.65
N GLN A 555 18.58 30.22 20.14
CA GLN A 555 19.93 30.10 19.63
C GLN A 555 20.38 28.65 19.65
N VAL A 556 21.27 28.30 18.74
CA VAL A 556 21.87 26.96 18.66
C VAL A 556 23.38 27.05 18.71
N VAL A 557 23.99 26.20 19.53
CA VAL A 557 25.45 26.05 19.64
C VAL A 557 25.81 24.58 19.64
N GLN A 558 27.09 24.27 19.45
CA GLN A 558 27.53 22.88 19.53
C GLN A 558 27.54 22.41 21.00
N GLY A 559 26.85 21.30 21.28
CA GLY A 559 26.88 20.60 22.56
C GLY A 559 27.84 19.40 22.56
N THR A 560 27.73 18.57 23.59
CA THR A 560 28.55 17.37 23.82
C THR A 560 28.09 16.22 22.93
N ASN A 561 26.80 15.94 22.92
CA ASN A 561 26.17 14.83 22.22
C ASN A 561 25.57 15.24 20.86
N GLY A 562 25.33 16.54 20.66
CA GLY A 562 24.83 17.12 19.42
C GLY A 562 24.56 18.62 19.59
N PRO A 563 23.82 19.26 18.68
CA PRO A 563 23.42 20.65 18.83
C PRO A 563 22.66 20.92 20.14
N LEU A 564 23.06 21.96 20.86
CA LEU A 564 22.39 22.47 22.06
C LEU A 564 21.59 23.71 21.67
N VAL A 565 20.27 23.59 21.73
CA VAL A 565 19.31 24.69 21.50
C VAL A 565 19.00 25.34 22.84
N LYS A 566 18.98 26.68 22.89
CA LYS A 566 18.62 27.49 24.08
C LYS A 566 17.64 28.57 23.70
N TRP A 567 16.81 29.01 24.64
CA TRP A 567 15.81 30.07 24.45
C TRP A 567 15.45 30.71 25.79
N ASP A 568 14.79 31.86 25.74
CA ASP A 568 14.18 32.51 26.89
C ASP A 568 12.65 32.39 26.86
N VAL A 569 12.04 32.36 28.05
CA VAL A 569 10.58 32.31 28.23
C VAL A 569 10.12 33.69 28.69
N ASP A 570 9.59 34.49 27.77
CA ASP A 570 9.13 35.85 28.05
C ASP A 570 7.79 35.86 28.77
N ASP A 571 6.84 35.03 28.28
CA ASP A 571 5.52 34.86 28.86
C ASP A 571 5.12 33.38 28.88
N PRO A 572 5.08 32.72 30.05
CA PRO A 572 4.68 31.32 30.17
C PRO A 572 3.16 31.10 30.08
N SER A 573 2.36 32.17 29.91
CA SER A 573 0.90 32.08 29.95
C SER A 573 0.33 31.12 28.91
N GLY A 574 -0.33 30.07 29.40
CA GLY A 574 -0.91 29.02 28.55
C GLY A 574 0.10 28.03 27.96
N ILE A 575 1.39 28.15 28.28
CA ILE A 575 2.42 27.21 27.83
C ILE A 575 2.55 26.09 28.86
N ARG A 576 2.39 24.84 28.41
CA ARG A 576 2.67 23.64 29.20
C ARG A 576 4.06 23.10 28.90
N GLU A 577 4.41 23.05 27.62
CA GLU A 577 5.64 22.48 27.10
C GLU A 577 6.24 23.35 26.00
N VAL A 578 7.50 23.11 25.67
CA VAL A 578 8.18 23.67 24.50
C VAL A 578 8.58 22.52 23.60
N ALA A 579 8.11 22.54 22.34
CA ALA A 579 8.54 21.62 21.31
C ALA A 579 9.77 22.19 20.57
N ILE A 580 10.74 21.33 20.31
CA ILE A 580 11.94 21.65 19.54
C ILE A 580 11.78 21.03 18.16
N VAL A 581 11.62 21.88 17.15
CA VAL A 581 11.43 21.48 15.76
C VAL A 581 12.74 21.67 15.01
N ARG A 582 13.15 20.66 14.24
CA ARG A 582 14.35 20.68 13.40
C ARG A 582 13.95 20.54 11.93
N LYS A 583 14.50 21.40 11.07
CA LYS A 583 14.54 21.23 9.62
C LYS A 583 15.94 20.84 9.18
N ARG A 584 16.03 19.75 8.40
CA ARG A 584 17.28 19.31 7.78
C ARG A 584 17.39 19.83 6.35
N TYR A 585 18.57 20.33 6.01
CA TYR A 585 18.95 20.68 4.65
C TYR A 585 20.30 20.05 4.30
N MET A 586 20.43 19.50 3.10
CA MET A 586 21.68 18.93 2.57
C MET A 586 22.01 19.62 1.26
N VAL A 587 23.19 20.24 1.19
CA VAL A 587 23.71 20.89 -0.02
C VAL A 587 24.05 19.81 -1.05
N GLN A 588 23.41 19.85 -2.22
CA GLN A 588 23.64 18.89 -3.31
C GLN A 588 24.61 19.44 -4.36
N ASN A 589 24.70 20.77 -4.50
CA ASN A 589 25.52 21.46 -5.50
C ASN A 589 26.21 22.69 -4.90
N GLU A 590 27.31 23.17 -5.50
CA GLU A 590 27.99 24.39 -5.05
C GLU A 590 27.13 25.67 -5.13
N THR A 591 26.04 25.64 -5.91
CA THR A 591 25.09 26.75 -6.06
C THR A 591 23.92 26.70 -5.10
N ASP A 592 23.77 25.61 -4.34
CA ASP A 592 22.69 25.45 -3.37
C ASP A 592 22.92 26.39 -2.20
N VAL A 593 21.88 27.15 -1.86
CA VAL A 593 21.89 28.03 -0.70
C VAL A 593 21.02 27.38 0.37
N PRO A 594 21.58 27.00 1.53
CA PRO A 594 20.81 26.50 2.66
C PRO A 594 19.66 27.44 3.04
N VAL A 595 18.43 26.92 3.00
CA VAL A 595 17.21 27.71 3.22
C VAL A 595 16.68 27.46 4.64
N PRO A 596 16.75 28.45 5.56
CA PRO A 596 16.12 28.36 6.87
C PRO A 596 14.59 28.29 6.76
N PHE A 597 13.91 28.10 7.89
CA PHE A 597 12.48 28.41 7.97
C PHE A 597 12.24 29.87 7.55
N GLN A 598 11.41 30.11 6.53
CA GLN A 598 11.17 31.46 6.02
C GLN A 598 10.15 32.22 6.85
N ASN A 599 9.25 31.50 7.51
CA ASN A 599 8.19 32.06 8.32
C ASN A 599 7.76 31.05 9.40
N PRO A 600 7.00 31.48 10.42
CA PRO A 600 6.60 30.59 11.49
C PRO A 600 5.61 29.48 11.06
N ASP A 601 4.83 29.68 9.98
CA ASP A 601 3.89 28.66 9.51
C ASP A 601 4.62 27.42 8.97
N GLU A 602 5.81 27.60 8.35
CA GLU A 602 6.68 26.48 7.93
C GLU A 602 7.19 25.62 9.10
N VAL A 603 7.13 26.12 10.34
CA VAL A 603 7.55 25.35 11.52
C VAL A 603 6.42 24.46 12.04
N LEU A 604 5.18 24.65 11.58
CA LEU A 604 3.99 23.98 12.11
C LEU A 604 3.49 22.81 11.23
N THR A 605 4.06 22.66 10.04
CA THR A 605 3.68 21.65 9.04
C THR A 605 4.88 21.33 8.15
N ALA A 606 4.91 20.13 7.56
CA ALA A 606 5.84 19.85 6.48
C ALA A 606 5.46 20.61 5.19
N ALA A 607 6.35 20.64 4.22
CA ALA A 607 6.11 21.30 2.94
C ALA A 607 6.36 20.36 1.76
N ASP A 608 5.57 20.57 0.72
CA ASP A 608 5.73 20.01 -0.62
C ASP A 608 6.44 21.06 -1.49
N ARG A 609 7.69 20.79 -1.86
CA ARG A 609 8.55 21.77 -2.55
C ARG A 609 8.38 21.74 -4.07
N ASP A 610 8.04 20.59 -4.64
CA ASP A 610 7.96 20.40 -6.09
C ASP A 610 6.50 20.38 -6.60
N GLY A 611 5.53 20.40 -5.69
CA GLY A 611 4.11 20.43 -5.97
C GLY A 611 3.53 19.07 -6.34
N ASN A 612 4.21 17.96 -6.04
CA ASN A 612 3.81 16.61 -6.43
C ASN A 612 2.77 15.98 -5.46
N GLY A 613 2.37 16.71 -4.41
CA GLY A 613 1.45 16.27 -3.34
C GLY A 613 2.09 15.37 -2.29
N ILE A 614 3.41 15.24 -2.27
CA ILE A 614 4.20 14.55 -1.25
C ILE A 614 5.03 15.63 -0.55
N PRO A 615 5.21 15.56 0.76
CA PRO A 615 6.06 16.52 1.44
C PRO A 615 7.51 16.02 1.53
N GLU A 616 8.44 16.82 0.99
CA GLU A 616 9.88 16.54 0.94
C GLU A 616 10.66 17.20 2.08
N ASP A 617 10.07 18.20 2.75
CA ASP A 617 10.73 18.87 3.86
C ASP A 617 10.94 17.91 5.03
N ASP A 618 12.21 17.63 5.36
CA ASP A 618 12.58 16.89 6.56
C ASP A 618 12.50 17.79 7.78
N ILE A 619 11.27 18.11 8.15
CA ILE A 619 10.89 18.81 9.37
C ILE A 619 10.38 17.77 10.37
N THR A 620 10.96 17.77 11.56
CA THR A 620 10.60 16.83 12.63
C THR A 620 10.68 17.50 13.99
N ILE A 621 9.81 17.07 14.89
CA ILE A 621 9.97 17.34 16.32
C ILE A 621 11.09 16.42 16.83
N VAL A 622 12.14 17.00 17.40
CA VAL A 622 13.29 16.27 17.97
C VAL A 622 13.23 16.16 19.49
N GLY A 623 12.31 16.88 20.12
CA GLY A 623 12.10 16.83 21.56
C GLY A 623 10.96 17.71 22.02
N ARG A 624 10.44 17.39 23.20
CA ARG A 624 9.51 18.22 23.97
C ARG A 624 10.04 18.32 25.39
N VAL A 625 9.99 19.51 25.97
CA VAL A 625 10.43 19.77 27.34
C VAL A 625 9.39 20.57 28.10
N ASP A 626 9.38 20.46 29.43
CA ASP A 626 8.54 21.32 30.27
C ASP A 626 8.94 22.80 30.10
N VAL A 627 7.97 23.72 30.20
CA VAL A 627 8.18 25.17 30.06
C VAL A 627 9.29 25.74 30.97
N THR A 628 9.59 25.07 32.08
CA THR A 628 10.67 25.48 33.00
C THR A 628 12.08 25.22 32.45
N GLN A 629 12.22 24.40 31.40
CA GLN A 629 13.49 24.17 30.73
C GLN A 629 13.71 25.22 29.64
N THR A 630 14.94 25.72 29.55
CA THR A 630 15.36 26.76 28.60
C THR A 630 16.46 26.28 27.66
N GLN A 631 16.75 24.98 27.67
CA GLN A 631 17.75 24.37 26.79
C GLN A 631 17.43 22.90 26.52
N PHE A 632 17.81 22.42 25.33
CA PHE A 632 17.64 21.04 24.87
C PHE A 632 18.81 20.62 23.99
N GLU A 633 19.38 19.44 24.24
CA GLU A 633 20.47 18.87 23.43
C GLU A 633 19.92 17.81 22.48
N ASP A 634 19.96 18.08 21.17
CA ASP A 634 19.51 17.16 20.13
C ASP A 634 20.56 16.04 19.92
N SER A 635 20.24 14.85 20.44
CA SER A 635 21.07 13.65 20.30
C SER A 635 20.73 12.81 19.05
N THR A 636 19.72 13.20 18.26
CA THR A 636 19.22 12.45 17.09
C THR A 636 19.91 12.83 15.78
N VAL A 637 21.13 13.36 15.88
CA VAL A 637 21.95 13.80 14.75
C VAL A 637 22.21 12.64 13.79
N PHE A 638 22.03 12.85 12.49
CA PHE A 638 22.22 11.88 11.41
C PHE A 638 21.19 10.75 11.37
N GLU A 639 20.18 10.76 12.24
CA GLU A 639 19.08 9.80 12.12
C GLU A 639 18.33 10.00 10.79
N GLY A 640 18.11 8.88 10.08
CA GLY A 640 17.46 8.90 8.76
C GLY A 640 18.35 9.38 7.61
N ILE A 641 19.66 9.53 7.81
CA ILE A 641 20.63 9.82 6.75
C ILE A 641 21.37 8.54 6.36
N ASP A 642 21.54 8.31 5.06
CA ASP A 642 22.45 7.27 4.58
C ASP A 642 23.91 7.75 4.67
N VAL A 643 24.49 7.60 5.86
CA VAL A 643 25.89 7.94 6.16
C VAL A 643 26.89 7.02 5.44
N THR A 644 26.41 5.99 4.74
CA THR A 644 27.24 5.02 4.00
C THR A 644 27.38 5.37 2.53
N SER A 645 26.61 6.33 2.03
CA SER A 645 26.70 6.84 0.66
C SER A 645 28.09 7.41 0.35
N GLU A 646 28.59 7.22 -0.87
CA GLU A 646 29.87 7.82 -1.32
C GLU A 646 29.82 9.33 -1.45
N PHE A 647 28.60 9.86 -1.50
CA PHE A 647 28.31 11.29 -1.58
C PHE A 647 27.98 11.90 -0.22
N PHE A 648 28.00 11.12 0.86
CA PHE A 648 27.75 11.66 2.20
C PHE A 648 28.94 12.53 2.63
N ASP A 649 28.68 13.83 2.75
CA ASP A 649 29.57 14.79 3.38
C ASP A 649 28.84 15.44 4.57
N PRO A 650 29.28 15.21 5.82
CA PRO A 650 28.66 15.82 6.99
C PRO A 650 28.79 17.36 6.99
N ASN A 651 29.74 17.95 6.24
CA ASN A 651 29.88 19.40 6.15
C ASN A 651 28.81 20.05 5.28
N ASN A 652 28.20 19.28 4.37
CA ASN A 652 27.09 19.73 3.53
C ASN A 652 25.74 19.68 4.27
N LEU A 653 25.72 19.20 5.51
CA LEU A 653 24.53 19.06 6.32
C LEU A 653 24.32 20.29 7.20
N HIS A 654 23.13 20.88 7.09
CA HIS A 654 22.71 22.02 7.88
C HIS A 654 21.42 21.68 8.62
N TYR A 655 21.41 21.92 9.93
CA TYR A 655 20.20 21.88 10.74
C TYR A 655 19.76 23.28 11.14
N TYR A 656 18.46 23.51 10.99
CA TYR A 656 17.76 24.70 11.45
C TYR A 656 16.80 24.31 12.55
N TYR A 657 16.72 25.13 13.59
CA TYR A 657 15.88 24.85 14.74
C TYR A 657 14.85 25.96 14.93
N ALA A 658 13.73 25.59 15.52
CA ALA A 658 12.75 26.50 16.09
C ALA A 658 12.24 25.94 17.40
N VAL A 659 11.94 26.81 18.35
CA VAL A 659 11.31 26.46 19.62
C VAL A 659 9.87 26.95 19.58
N VAL A 660 8.93 26.07 19.94
CA VAL A 660 7.50 26.29 19.74
C VAL A 660 6.80 26.13 21.09
N PRO A 661 6.09 27.15 21.60
CA PRO A 661 5.30 27.00 22.81
C PRO A 661 4.11 26.07 22.54
N VAL A 662 3.82 25.16 23.46
CA VAL A 662 2.74 24.18 23.34
C VAL A 662 1.87 24.24 24.58
N ASP A 663 0.56 24.34 24.38
CA ASP A 663 -0.40 24.38 25.49
C ASP A 663 -0.77 22.99 26.01
N ALA A 664 -1.67 22.93 27.01
CA ALA A 664 -2.13 21.68 27.60
C ALA A 664 -3.00 20.83 26.65
N MET A 665 -3.57 21.42 25.60
CA MET A 665 -4.33 20.69 24.58
C MET A 665 -3.45 20.17 23.45
N GLY A 666 -2.23 20.71 23.30
CA GLY A 666 -1.27 20.38 22.25
C GLY A 666 -1.18 21.42 21.14
N PHE A 667 -1.90 22.55 21.23
CA PHE A 667 -1.79 23.63 20.25
C PHE A 667 -0.40 24.25 20.30
N MET A 668 0.18 24.40 19.12
CA MET A 668 1.45 25.09 18.92
C MET A 668 1.18 26.58 18.78
N GLY A 669 1.82 27.41 19.61
CA GLY A 669 1.76 28.87 19.50
C GLY A 669 2.78 29.41 18.49
N THR A 670 3.11 30.69 18.61
CA THR A 670 4.07 31.35 17.69
C THR A 670 5.49 30.80 17.87
N PRO A 671 6.09 30.15 16.85
CA PRO A 671 7.48 29.70 16.88
C PRO A 671 8.50 30.83 17.02
N ASN A 672 9.56 30.60 17.79
CA ASN A 672 10.79 31.40 17.74
C ASN A 672 11.84 30.64 16.91
N ILE A 673 12.13 31.14 15.71
CA ILE A 673 13.05 30.51 14.75
C ILE A 673 14.49 30.91 15.10
N VAL A 674 15.38 29.93 15.19
CA VAL A 674 16.81 30.17 15.35
C VAL A 674 17.37 30.72 14.03
N PRO A 675 17.97 31.93 14.00
CA PRO A 675 18.39 32.56 12.73
C PRO A 675 19.55 31.84 12.03
N ALA A 676 20.41 31.18 12.79
CA ALA A 676 21.60 30.52 12.28
C ALA A 676 21.38 29.02 12.10
N SER A 677 21.90 28.46 10.99
CA SER A 677 22.07 27.01 10.87
C SER A 677 23.20 26.54 11.77
N ILE A 678 23.16 25.27 12.16
CA ILE A 678 24.33 24.55 12.67
C ILE A 678 24.65 23.36 11.78
N THR A 679 25.91 23.25 11.38
CA THR A 679 26.46 22.00 10.88
C THR A 679 26.82 21.17 12.09
N PRO A 680 26.24 19.98 12.30
CA PRO A 680 26.53 19.17 13.46
C PRO A 680 28.03 18.89 13.53
N SER A 681 28.69 19.38 14.58
CA SER A 681 30.13 19.20 14.71
C SER A 681 30.42 17.73 14.98
N VAL A 682 30.88 17.06 13.92
CA VAL A 682 31.61 15.80 14.01
C VAL A 682 32.99 15.97 14.65
N ASP A 683 33.48 17.22 14.72
CA ASP A 683 34.81 17.63 15.15
C ASP A 683 34.76 18.46 16.45
N THR A 684 34.31 17.85 17.56
CA THR A 684 34.23 18.57 18.84
C THR A 684 35.60 18.91 19.45
N VAL A 685 36.70 18.38 18.88
CA VAL A 685 38.08 18.65 19.34
C VAL A 685 39.04 18.65 18.13
N SER A 686 39.41 19.83 17.64
CA SER A 686 40.66 20.05 16.89
C SER A 686 40.88 19.33 15.54
N GLY A 687 39.88 18.74 14.88
CA GLY A 687 40.08 17.95 13.65
C GLY A 687 40.30 16.45 13.90
N ALA A 688 39.70 15.93 14.98
CA ALA A 688 39.73 14.52 15.34
C ALA A 688 38.66 13.74 14.57
N PRO A 689 39.01 12.64 13.87
CA PRO A 689 38.08 11.93 13.02
C PRO A 689 36.99 11.24 13.86
N ALA A 690 35.73 11.46 13.50
CA ALA A 690 34.63 10.62 13.92
C ALA A 690 34.24 9.59 12.85
N PHE A 691 33.50 8.55 13.24
CA PHE A 691 33.23 7.37 12.43
C PHE A 691 31.75 7.01 12.37
N PHE A 692 31.34 6.44 11.25
CA PHE A 692 30.05 5.79 11.03
C PHE A 692 30.31 4.37 10.60
N ILE A 693 29.59 3.42 11.20
CA ILE A 693 29.75 2.00 10.93
C ILE A 693 28.43 1.47 10.40
N HIS A 694 28.50 0.69 9.33
CA HIS A 694 27.37 -0.04 8.80
C HIS A 694 27.70 -1.51 8.74
N THR A 695 26.80 -2.34 9.27
CA THR A 695 26.98 -3.78 9.35
C THR A 695 25.82 -4.45 8.64
N GLN A 696 26.13 -5.22 7.60
CA GLN A 696 25.14 -5.99 6.86
C GLN A 696 25.40 -7.49 7.03
N PRO A 697 24.36 -8.30 7.32
CA PRO A 697 24.50 -9.75 7.30
C PRO A 697 24.97 -10.23 5.92
N HIS A 698 26.04 -11.03 5.89
CA HIS A 698 26.52 -11.67 4.66
C HIS A 698 26.24 -13.18 4.67
N SER A 699 26.61 -13.85 5.75
CA SER A 699 26.33 -15.26 5.99
C SER A 699 26.27 -15.54 7.50
N VAL A 700 25.99 -16.78 7.90
CA VAL A 700 25.93 -17.14 9.33
C VAL A 700 27.30 -16.96 9.98
N GLY A 701 27.39 -16.02 10.93
CA GLY A 701 28.66 -15.68 11.60
C GLY A 701 29.58 -14.78 10.78
N GLU A 702 29.10 -14.22 9.67
CA GLU A 702 29.86 -13.32 8.80
C GLU A 702 29.03 -12.08 8.45
N TRP A 703 29.59 -10.90 8.72
CA TRP A 703 28.98 -9.62 8.38
C TRP A 703 29.94 -8.78 7.56
N ASN A 704 29.40 -8.14 6.53
CA ASN A 704 30.10 -7.07 5.84
C ASN A 704 30.05 -5.83 6.72
N VAL A 705 31.20 -5.22 6.94
CA VAL A 705 31.35 -4.02 7.78
C VAL A 705 31.93 -2.91 6.94
N GLU A 706 31.20 -1.82 6.83
CA GLU A 706 31.67 -0.60 6.17
C GLU A 706 31.91 0.48 7.23
N VAL A 707 33.02 1.18 7.10
CA VAL A 707 33.41 2.28 7.98
C VAL A 707 33.62 3.52 7.13
N GLN A 708 32.87 4.57 7.45
CA GLN A 708 33.07 5.92 6.93
C GLN A 708 33.72 6.77 8.04
N SER A 709 34.77 7.51 7.69
CA SER A 709 35.35 8.57 8.54
C SER A 709 34.99 9.94 8.02
N THR A 710 34.94 10.91 8.93
CA THR A 710 34.68 12.33 8.66
C THR A 710 35.90 13.08 8.13
N GLN A 711 37.10 12.50 8.28
CA GLN A 711 38.37 13.10 7.84
C GLN A 711 39.22 12.04 7.14
N PRO A 712 40.07 12.42 6.16
CA PRO A 712 41.09 11.54 5.61
C PRO A 712 42.03 11.00 6.70
N LEU A 713 42.24 9.69 6.71
CA LEU A 713 43.13 9.05 7.69
C LEU A 713 44.49 8.73 7.08
N GLN A 714 45.54 8.79 7.90
CA GLN A 714 46.90 8.43 7.47
C GLN A 714 47.06 6.93 7.20
N ALA A 715 46.20 6.10 7.80
CA ALA A 715 46.20 4.64 7.71
C ALA A 715 44.81 4.08 8.00
N SER A 716 44.63 2.78 7.76
CA SER A 716 43.39 2.06 8.08
C SER A 716 43.08 2.16 9.58
N PRO A 717 41.85 2.54 9.98
CA PRO A 717 41.50 2.66 11.39
C PRO A 717 41.48 1.28 12.05
N HIS A 718 41.82 1.25 13.33
CA HIS A 718 41.76 0.03 14.14
C HIS A 718 40.33 -0.18 14.62
N LEU A 719 39.66 -1.20 14.10
CA LEU A 719 38.29 -1.56 14.47
C LEU A 719 38.26 -2.90 15.22
N THR A 720 37.69 -2.88 16.42
CA THR A 720 37.44 -4.07 17.24
C THR A 720 35.97 -4.19 17.59
N VAL A 721 35.52 -5.43 17.84
CA VAL A 721 34.14 -5.77 18.19
C VAL A 721 34.16 -6.61 19.45
N GLU A 722 33.43 -6.19 20.48
CA GLU A 722 33.18 -6.97 21.68
C GLU A 722 31.82 -7.67 21.54
N GLY A 723 31.82 -9.00 21.47
CA GLY A 723 30.59 -9.79 21.40
C GLY A 723 29.91 -9.99 22.76
N PRO A 724 28.68 -10.54 22.79
CA PRO A 724 27.90 -10.77 24.03
C PRO A 724 28.64 -11.58 25.11
N ASN A 725 29.51 -12.49 24.68
CA ASN A 725 30.30 -13.34 25.55
C ASN A 725 31.65 -12.69 25.96
N ARG A 726 31.82 -11.38 25.71
CA ARG A 726 33.08 -10.63 25.89
C ARG A 726 34.26 -11.12 25.06
N ASN A 727 33.99 -11.89 24.00
CA ASN A 727 35.00 -12.22 23.01
C ASN A 727 35.27 -10.98 22.16
N GLU A 728 36.56 -10.66 21.96
CA GLU A 728 36.97 -9.57 21.08
C GLU A 728 37.34 -10.10 19.69
N TYR A 729 36.85 -9.41 18.66
CA TYR A 729 37.12 -9.68 17.25
C TYR A 729 37.80 -8.45 16.64
N THR A 730 38.88 -8.63 15.91
CA THR A 730 39.49 -7.56 15.11
C THR A 730 38.96 -7.63 13.69
N VAL A 731 38.48 -6.51 13.15
CA VAL A 731 38.04 -6.41 11.75
C VAL A 731 39.16 -5.78 10.94
N PHE A 732 39.72 -6.54 10.00
CA PHE A 732 40.71 -6.01 9.08
C PHE A 732 40.02 -5.20 7.99
N LEU A 733 40.33 -3.91 7.97
CA LEU A 733 39.71 -2.93 7.09
C LEU A 733 40.61 -2.65 5.88
N THR A 734 40.04 -2.82 4.69
CA THR A 734 40.64 -2.50 3.40
C THR A 734 40.14 -1.14 2.94
N GLN A 735 41.05 -0.27 2.52
CA GLN A 735 40.71 1.09 2.08
C GLN A 735 40.00 1.07 0.73
N LYS A 736 38.87 1.78 0.65
CA LYS A 736 38.14 2.05 -0.60
C LYS A 736 38.39 3.47 -1.10
N THR A 737 38.35 4.45 -0.19
CA THR A 737 38.69 5.86 -0.47
C THR A 737 39.51 6.42 0.71
N GLN A 738 39.89 7.70 0.67
CA GLN A 738 40.60 8.35 1.78
C GLN A 738 39.78 8.37 3.10
N THR A 739 38.47 8.20 3.01
CA THR A 739 37.52 8.26 4.13
C THR A 739 36.65 7.00 4.27
N LYS A 740 36.84 5.99 3.43
CA LYS A 740 36.06 4.74 3.45
C LYS A 740 36.91 3.50 3.54
N TRP A 741 36.44 2.56 4.37
CA TRP A 741 37.00 1.22 4.48
C TRP A 741 35.90 0.17 4.53
N PHE A 742 36.22 -1.02 4.03
CA PHE A 742 35.37 -2.19 4.14
C PHE A 742 36.13 -3.33 4.79
N GLY A 743 35.43 -4.17 5.53
CA GLY A 743 35.98 -5.36 6.14
C GLY A 743 34.91 -6.39 6.38
N THR A 744 35.33 -7.49 6.98
CA THR A 744 34.42 -8.59 7.28
C THR A 744 34.61 -9.00 8.73
N LEU A 745 33.53 -8.89 9.52
CA LEU A 745 33.48 -9.47 10.86
C LEU A 745 33.17 -10.95 10.73
N ARG A 746 34.01 -11.80 11.34
CA ARG A 746 33.84 -13.26 11.35
C ARG A 746 33.89 -13.78 12.77
N THR A 747 32.89 -14.58 13.15
CA THR A 747 32.90 -15.33 14.41
C THR A 747 33.36 -16.77 14.16
N ASN A 748 34.00 -17.36 15.17
CA ASN A 748 34.26 -18.79 15.19
C ASN A 748 32.99 -19.52 15.67
N GLY A 749 32.50 -20.48 14.90
CA GLY A 749 31.26 -21.19 15.17
C GLY A 749 30.01 -20.32 15.03
N PHE A 750 28.89 -20.81 15.57
CA PHE A 750 27.66 -20.03 15.59
C PHE A 750 27.83 -18.81 16.51
N PRO A 751 27.56 -17.59 16.01
CA PRO A 751 27.66 -16.39 16.82
C PRO A 751 26.70 -16.44 18.01
N PRO A 752 27.12 -16.01 19.22
CA PRO A 752 26.21 -15.87 20.35
C PRO A 752 25.14 -14.81 20.08
N THR A 753 23.92 -15.10 20.52
CA THR A 753 22.81 -14.14 20.52
C THR A 753 23.13 -12.98 21.48
N GLY A 754 22.91 -11.75 21.03
CA GLY A 754 23.04 -10.54 21.83
C GLY A 754 23.72 -9.39 21.08
N ILE A 755 24.09 -8.36 21.83
CA ILE A 755 24.66 -7.12 21.33
C ILE A 755 26.17 -7.27 21.11
N TYR A 756 26.62 -6.87 19.92
CA TYR A 756 28.02 -6.69 19.53
C TYR A 756 28.34 -5.20 19.55
N LEU A 757 29.43 -4.83 20.22
CA LEU A 757 29.85 -3.45 20.43
C LEU A 757 31.15 -3.15 19.68
N TYR A 758 31.10 -2.23 18.72
CA TYR A 758 32.27 -1.72 18.02
C TYR A 758 33.04 -0.68 18.85
N LYS A 759 34.36 -0.77 18.80
CA LYS A 759 35.31 0.24 19.26
C LYS A 759 36.25 0.57 18.10
N ILE A 760 36.48 1.85 17.86
CA ILE A 760 37.32 2.30 16.75
C ILE A 760 38.35 3.32 17.21
N GLN A 761 39.50 3.31 16.55
CA GLN A 761 40.52 4.34 16.69
C GLN A 761 41.14 4.63 15.32
N GLY A 762 41.18 5.89 14.91
CA GLY A 762 41.89 6.32 13.71
C GLY A 762 42.58 7.66 13.91
N GLN A 763 43.54 7.96 13.04
CA GLN A 763 44.39 9.14 13.14
C GLN A 763 44.49 9.87 11.80
N THR A 764 44.32 11.19 11.79
CA THR A 764 44.50 12.02 10.58
C THR A 764 45.98 12.16 10.20
N ALA A 765 46.25 12.67 9.01
CA ALA A 765 47.62 13.03 8.59
C ALA A 765 48.29 14.09 9.49
N ALA A 766 47.50 14.89 10.22
CA ALA A 766 47.99 15.85 11.21
C ALA A 766 48.30 15.22 12.58
N GLY A 767 48.14 13.90 12.73
CA GLY A 767 48.43 13.18 13.96
C GLY A 767 47.31 13.24 15.01
N ILE A 768 46.10 13.67 14.64
CA ILE A 768 44.99 13.83 15.58
C ILE A 768 44.18 12.54 15.64
N THR A 769 44.04 11.97 16.83
CA THR A 769 43.37 10.69 17.07
C THR A 769 41.89 10.91 17.39
N GLY A 770 41.03 10.10 16.78
CA GLY A 770 39.60 10.08 17.08
C GLY A 770 39.09 8.67 17.34
N THR A 771 38.06 8.57 18.17
CA THR A 771 37.45 7.29 18.63
C THR A 771 35.93 7.30 18.63
N ARG A 772 35.31 8.44 18.29
CA ARG A 772 33.86 8.64 18.39
C ARG A 772 33.14 7.93 17.25
N ILE A 773 32.16 7.10 17.57
CA ILE A 773 31.24 6.48 16.60
C ILE A 773 29.90 7.18 16.71
N TRP A 774 29.45 7.86 15.65
CA TRP A 774 28.17 8.55 15.61
C TRP A 774 27.00 7.60 15.29
N GLN A 775 27.22 6.61 14.44
CA GLN A 775 26.20 5.63 14.05
C GLN A 775 26.81 4.24 13.90
N GLY A 776 26.03 3.22 14.26
CA GLY A 776 26.40 1.81 14.11
C GLY A 776 27.42 1.30 15.13
N GLN A 777 27.54 1.96 16.28
CA GLN A 777 28.40 1.49 17.37
C GLN A 777 28.02 0.09 17.86
N THR A 778 26.75 -0.30 17.73
CA THR A 778 26.29 -1.63 18.10
C THR A 778 25.41 -2.25 17.02
N PHE A 779 25.44 -3.58 16.94
CA PHE A 779 24.42 -4.38 16.27
C PHE A 779 24.02 -5.58 17.14
N ASN A 780 22.82 -6.12 16.95
CA ASN A 780 22.29 -7.23 17.73
C ASN A 780 22.14 -8.42 16.78
N TYR A 781 22.49 -9.60 17.26
CA TYR A 781 22.27 -10.83 16.52
C TYR A 781 21.36 -11.75 17.33
N VAL A 782 20.31 -12.27 16.72
CA VAL A 782 19.41 -13.26 17.33
C VAL A 782 19.46 -14.56 16.53
N ALA A 783 19.99 -15.62 17.13
CA ALA A 783 19.98 -16.95 16.52
C ALA A 783 18.55 -17.49 16.42
N ASN A 784 18.14 -17.94 15.23
CA ASN A 784 16.89 -18.67 15.00
C ASN A 784 17.14 -19.90 14.10
N SER A 785 16.11 -20.72 13.86
CA SER A 785 16.25 -21.96 13.07
C SER A 785 16.65 -21.76 11.61
N GLN A 786 16.34 -20.60 11.02
CA GLN A 786 16.75 -20.25 9.66
C GLN A 786 18.22 -19.79 9.61
N ASN A 787 18.67 -19.07 10.63
CA ASN A 787 20.02 -18.48 10.72
C ASN A 787 21.03 -19.41 11.40
N ARG A 788 20.60 -20.59 11.87
CA ARG A 788 21.45 -21.63 12.46
C ARG A 788 21.61 -22.81 11.50
N ASN A 789 21.94 -22.52 10.24
CA ASN A 789 22.14 -23.51 9.19
C ASN A 789 23.61 -23.53 8.72
N VAL A 790 24.03 -24.62 8.07
CA VAL A 790 25.37 -24.78 7.51
C VAL A 790 25.33 -24.53 6.01
N ILE A 791 26.10 -23.53 5.57
CA ILE A 791 26.21 -23.16 4.16
C ILE A 791 27.49 -23.74 3.58
N VAL A 792 27.42 -24.24 2.35
CA VAL A 792 28.54 -24.85 1.62
C VAL A 792 28.77 -24.07 0.33
N ALA A 793 29.95 -23.50 0.14
CA ALA A 793 30.28 -22.67 -1.02
C ALA A 793 31.69 -22.97 -1.58
N PRO A 794 31.90 -22.99 -2.90
CA PRO A 794 30.86 -22.93 -3.94
C PRO A 794 30.08 -24.24 -4.05
N ASN A 795 28.78 -24.17 -4.35
CA ASN A 795 27.93 -25.34 -4.60
C ASN A 795 27.01 -25.05 -5.80
N PRO A 796 27.24 -25.66 -6.99
CA PRO A 796 28.21 -26.72 -7.26
C PRO A 796 29.66 -26.24 -7.29
N LEU A 797 30.60 -27.13 -6.96
CA LEU A 797 32.03 -26.94 -7.20
C LEU A 797 32.41 -27.52 -8.57
N TYR A 798 33.08 -26.74 -9.43
CA TYR A 798 33.61 -27.21 -10.72
C TYR A 798 35.08 -27.65 -10.58
N ALA A 799 35.40 -28.88 -10.97
CA ALA A 799 36.72 -29.47 -10.88
C ALA A 799 37.67 -28.85 -11.92
N GLY A 800 38.92 -28.55 -11.52
CA GLY A 800 39.95 -27.99 -12.41
C GLY A 800 40.32 -26.52 -12.16
N LEU A 801 39.62 -25.81 -11.27
CA LEU A 801 39.91 -24.41 -10.93
C LEU A 801 40.74 -24.21 -9.63
N GLY A 802 41.27 -25.28 -9.03
CA GLY A 802 42.07 -25.18 -7.80
C GLY A 802 41.33 -24.61 -6.58
N LYS A 803 39.99 -24.70 -6.54
CA LYS A 803 39.16 -24.12 -5.49
C LYS A 803 38.79 -25.17 -4.42
N HIS A 804 38.85 -24.77 -3.15
CA HIS A 804 38.36 -25.53 -2.00
C HIS A 804 36.86 -25.31 -1.79
N LEU A 805 36.19 -26.29 -1.17
CA LEU A 805 34.82 -26.21 -0.70
C LEU A 805 34.80 -25.71 0.75
N THR A 806 34.13 -24.60 1.04
CA THR A 806 34.10 -24.00 2.38
C THR A 806 32.75 -24.21 3.05
N PHE A 807 32.78 -24.58 4.34
CA PHE A 807 31.63 -24.76 5.23
C PHE A 807 31.53 -23.56 6.19
N TYR A 808 30.33 -23.03 6.36
CA TYR A 808 30.04 -21.89 7.23
C TYR A 808 28.96 -22.25 8.27
N PRO A 809 29.06 -21.79 9.54
CA PRO A 809 30.18 -21.04 10.11
C PRO A 809 31.46 -21.90 10.24
N LYS A 810 32.63 -21.25 10.34
CA LYS A 810 33.90 -21.95 10.51
C LYS A 810 34.02 -22.61 11.89
N GLY A 811 34.83 -23.66 12.02
CA GLY A 811 35.11 -24.35 13.28
C GLY A 811 34.18 -25.52 13.62
N LEU A 812 33.30 -25.93 12.71
CA LEU A 812 32.49 -27.14 12.86
C LEU A 812 33.30 -28.40 12.54
N THR A 813 32.93 -29.53 13.15
CA THR A 813 33.38 -30.85 12.69
C THR A 813 32.44 -31.30 11.58
N VAL A 814 32.97 -31.54 10.37
CA VAL A 814 32.18 -31.88 9.18
C VAL A 814 32.55 -33.27 8.68
N GLU A 815 31.60 -34.20 8.75
CA GLU A 815 31.66 -35.53 8.15
C GLU A 815 31.09 -35.48 6.73
N ILE A 816 31.84 -35.91 5.72
CA ILE A 816 31.43 -35.90 4.31
C ILE A 816 31.20 -37.33 3.84
N TYR A 817 30.07 -37.58 3.19
CA TYR A 817 29.65 -38.88 2.69
C TYR A 817 29.42 -38.85 1.18
N ASP A 818 29.69 -39.96 0.50
CA ASP A 818 29.29 -40.15 -0.90
C ASP A 818 27.79 -40.47 -1.01
N ALA A 819 27.28 -40.57 -2.24
CA ALA A 819 25.87 -40.88 -2.49
C ALA A 819 25.43 -42.28 -2.02
N LEU A 820 26.37 -43.17 -1.69
CA LEU A 820 26.13 -44.51 -1.15
C LEU A 820 26.17 -44.52 0.39
N GLY A 821 26.46 -43.38 1.03
CA GLY A 821 26.56 -43.25 2.48
C GLY A 821 27.92 -43.65 3.05
N ASN A 822 28.95 -43.84 2.23
CA ASN A 822 30.30 -44.11 2.74
C ASN A 822 30.96 -42.81 3.21
N LEU A 823 31.61 -42.86 4.37
CA LEU A 823 32.39 -41.71 4.88
C LEU A 823 33.63 -41.48 4.01
N VAL A 824 33.70 -40.30 3.42
CA VAL A 824 34.77 -39.88 2.50
C VAL A 824 35.90 -39.18 3.25
N LYS A 825 35.56 -38.21 4.11
CA LYS A 825 36.51 -37.43 4.92
C LYS A 825 35.81 -36.80 6.13
N VAL A 826 36.56 -36.57 7.19
CA VAL A 826 36.16 -35.76 8.34
C VAL A 826 37.05 -34.54 8.39
N LEU A 827 36.45 -33.36 8.48
CA LEU A 827 37.14 -32.10 8.72
C LEU A 827 36.92 -31.73 10.18
N ASP A 828 37.99 -31.71 10.98
CA ASP A 828 37.90 -31.37 12.40
C ASP A 828 38.42 -29.96 12.65
N GLY A 829 37.52 -29.03 13.00
CA GLY A 829 37.80 -27.59 13.12
C GLY A 829 38.16 -26.88 11.80
N ALA A 830 38.63 -27.61 10.80
CA ALA A 830 38.88 -27.14 9.45
C ALA A 830 37.55 -26.98 8.70
N SER A 831 37.34 -25.80 8.13
CA SER A 831 36.09 -25.45 7.44
C SER A 831 36.23 -25.47 5.92
N GLU A 832 37.33 -26.04 5.42
CA GLU A 832 37.67 -26.07 4.01
C GLU A 832 38.03 -27.51 3.60
N TRP A 833 37.43 -27.97 2.52
CA TRP A 833 37.69 -29.26 1.90
C TRP A 833 38.43 -29.05 0.57
N ASP A 834 39.55 -29.73 0.42
CA ASP A 834 40.33 -29.87 -0.81
C ASP A 834 39.75 -30.91 -1.78
N CYS A 835 38.55 -31.42 -1.54
CA CYS A 835 37.91 -32.45 -2.36
C CYS A 835 38.70 -33.74 -2.49
N THR A 836 39.49 -34.07 -1.46
CA THR A 836 40.17 -35.36 -1.35
C THR A 836 39.47 -36.28 -0.35
N ASN A 837 39.59 -37.59 -0.54
CA ASN A 837 39.20 -38.57 0.46
C ASN A 837 40.23 -38.66 1.61
N ALA A 838 40.01 -39.53 2.59
CA ALA A 838 40.93 -39.76 3.70
C ALA A 838 42.36 -40.20 3.30
N ARG A 839 42.58 -40.64 2.05
CA ARG A 839 43.89 -41.03 1.50
C ARG A 839 44.58 -39.92 0.70
N GLY A 840 43.94 -38.74 0.57
CA GLY A 840 44.44 -37.64 -0.24
C GLY A 840 44.14 -37.76 -1.74
N GLU A 841 43.28 -38.71 -2.14
CA GLU A 841 42.90 -38.89 -3.55
C GLU A 841 41.69 -38.01 -3.88
N MET A 842 41.69 -37.37 -5.04
CA MET A 842 40.57 -36.54 -5.51
C MET A 842 39.27 -37.35 -5.62
N VAL A 843 38.17 -36.80 -5.12
CA VAL A 843 36.85 -37.43 -5.23
C VAL A 843 36.28 -37.32 -6.64
N CYS A 844 35.37 -38.23 -6.99
CA CYS A 844 34.70 -38.23 -8.28
C CYS A 844 33.66 -37.10 -8.40
N THR A 845 33.27 -36.79 -9.64
CA THR A 845 32.07 -35.99 -9.92
C THR A 845 30.84 -36.70 -9.35
N GLY A 846 30.00 -35.99 -8.62
CA GLY A 846 28.81 -36.57 -8.02
C GLY A 846 28.18 -35.73 -6.92
N LEU A 847 27.08 -36.25 -6.37
CA LEU A 847 26.39 -35.70 -5.21
C LEU A 847 27.05 -36.23 -3.93
N TYR A 848 27.31 -35.32 -3.00
CA TYR A 848 27.86 -35.62 -1.67
C TYR A 848 26.91 -35.10 -0.60
N PHE A 849 26.95 -35.76 0.55
CA PHE A 849 26.22 -35.38 1.75
C PHE A 849 27.21 -34.95 2.82
N PHE A 850 26.78 -34.07 3.71
CA PHE A 850 27.55 -33.75 4.90
C PHE A 850 26.72 -33.85 6.16
N ARG A 851 27.40 -34.11 7.27
CA ARG A 851 26.90 -33.95 8.62
C ARG A 851 27.87 -33.05 9.38
N ALA A 852 27.38 -31.91 9.85
CA ALA A 852 28.17 -30.93 10.59
C ALA A 852 27.72 -30.90 12.05
N THR A 853 28.67 -30.88 12.97
CA THR A 853 28.43 -30.84 14.42
C THR A 853 29.30 -29.80 15.10
N ASP A 854 28.83 -29.26 16.23
CA ASP A 854 29.65 -28.46 17.14
C ASP A 854 29.88 -29.19 18.49
N GLY A 855 30.81 -28.67 19.30
CA GLY A 855 31.08 -29.19 20.65
C GLY A 855 29.97 -28.93 21.67
N ASN A 856 28.89 -28.26 21.28
CA ASN A 856 27.77 -27.84 22.13
C ASN A 856 26.45 -28.55 21.77
N GLY A 857 26.50 -29.61 20.96
CA GLY A 857 25.35 -30.47 20.63
C GLY A 857 24.55 -30.06 19.41
N PHE A 858 25.00 -29.09 18.60
CA PHE A 858 24.41 -28.79 17.29
C PHE A 858 24.71 -29.91 16.31
N GLN A 859 23.72 -30.26 15.48
CA GLN A 859 23.88 -31.18 14.36
C GLN A 859 23.04 -30.69 13.17
N SER A 860 23.66 -30.60 11.99
CA SER A 860 22.97 -30.32 10.72
C SER A 860 23.46 -31.26 9.62
N THR A 861 22.58 -31.59 8.69
CA THR A 861 22.90 -32.39 7.51
C THR A 861 22.50 -31.65 6.24
N GLY A 862 23.26 -31.83 5.18
CA GLY A 862 22.97 -31.20 3.89
C GLY A 862 23.64 -31.92 2.74
N LYS A 863 23.57 -31.32 1.55
CA LYS A 863 24.09 -31.89 0.31
C LYS A 863 24.77 -30.84 -0.56
N PHE A 864 25.77 -31.25 -1.32
CA PHE A 864 26.44 -30.41 -2.31
C PHE A 864 26.93 -31.25 -3.49
N CYS A 865 27.24 -30.60 -4.60
CA CYS A 865 27.63 -31.26 -5.84
C CYS A 865 29.06 -30.90 -6.24
N VAL A 866 29.83 -31.91 -6.65
CA VAL A 866 31.13 -31.75 -7.32
C VAL A 866 30.91 -32.09 -8.79
N VAL A 867 31.12 -31.11 -9.67
CA VAL A 867 30.94 -31.18 -11.14
C VAL A 867 32.32 -31.17 -11.79
N LYS A 868 32.54 -31.94 -12.86
CA LYS A 868 33.80 -31.93 -13.60
C LYS A 868 33.88 -30.81 -14.62
#